data_AF-A0A345E2B6-F1
#
_entry.id   AF-A0A345E2B6-F1
#
_cell.length_a   1.000
_cell.length_b   1.000
_cell.length_c   1.000
_cell.angle_alpha   90.00
_cell.angle_beta   90.00
_cell.angle_gamma   90.00
#
_symmetry.space_group_name_H-M   'P 1'
#
loop_
_entity.id
_entity.type
_entity.pdbx_description
1 polymer ?
#
loop_
_entity_poly.entity_id
_entity_poly.type
_entity_poly.pdbx_seq_one_letter_code
_entity_poly.pdbx_strand_id
1 'polypeptide(L)'
;MALRLCLPGRDTVDHQLSPETAFPLTNTLIKGLSQPPHVKELEVLAISGEQQLEYFITPRLESAPIASRAVPFQQSLSEYSSETPTVPDSTTDKLAGVASKHLPEELGIELCDVDLRSIRMWPVTTGRVLLETNGALRQSHFDWNDPFVETVRHLAATARPFVVQLLVGSGSRAKYVATLRYAILHPNYAIASGRDESEHLDTGRQHPIEHIWQNAGLRTNYDLPISEFASPGLWASHLYWRALEPEDQKPRLRKRQYMERSDSRTALDLYTGTTEYRALFHGRPSSNKLYEKLGFHARIPLNDYTLRLFGAVVPLYYTESPWDSVPGRAAPVITTRAVIRQAPGTEHSHGHTSRSSSTDHTSGVTVNTGSEGHDQLLRFAVEYFRGQGDDAWIETQDGTSIPDGGHQPTDGRVRTIEVEFSSLSKPANPLTNYARAVAADRPVEFVVTNQQKARRLSEMLRQPWKDVTDTGVHLHTQTATVHLPTGQIPVVPAKGDESNWYLDATGELTLRDKTGVVLASGSATESVCTLEYDNPRYEYSESDESHRIVTADGVTKATYRTRSQLLDEWTLVHTPFVPGHLHCLSGVYIYYQSGDELVEFDIQASWDRTAESATERFRGGLREFVETYTTEAPGESILYSTFQEECQSLFAVRSHHEPPNKTHIGRALPDAVAVDDPSASDRKIRDRTLLYPPGLRSPDLPFHKQGGDESNPDTADTASGELDEED
;
A
#
# COMPACT_ATOMS: atom_id res chain seq x y z
N MET A 1 0.73 -8.03 25.06
CA MET A 1 -0.13 -8.73 26.03
C MET A 1 -1.55 -8.15 26.20
N ALA A 2 -2.56 -9.01 26.28
CA ALA A 2 -3.97 -8.74 26.56
C ALA A 2 -4.51 -9.66 27.68
N LEU A 3 -5.62 -9.27 28.31
CA LEU A 3 -6.38 -10.11 29.24
C LEU A 3 -7.43 -10.92 28.46
N ARG A 4 -7.40 -12.25 28.51
CA ARG A 4 -8.46 -13.11 27.96
C ARG A 4 -9.41 -13.54 29.07
N LEU A 5 -10.71 -13.44 28.79
CA LEU A 5 -11.77 -14.00 29.64
C LEU A 5 -12.23 -15.32 29.03
N CYS A 6 -12.07 -16.41 29.77
CA CYS A 6 -12.37 -17.75 29.30
C CYS A 6 -13.75 -18.20 29.81
N LEU A 7 -14.58 -18.69 28.90
CA LEU A 7 -15.86 -19.31 29.28
C LEU A 7 -15.62 -20.72 29.87
N PRO A 8 -16.45 -21.16 30.83
CA PRO A 8 -16.40 -22.52 31.37
C PRO A 8 -17.01 -23.54 30.40
N GLY A 9 -16.73 -24.82 30.63
CA GLY A 9 -17.34 -25.91 29.89
C GLY A 9 -16.97 -25.99 28.41
N ARG A 10 -15.81 -25.46 28.04
CA ARG A 10 -15.25 -25.62 26.69
C ARG A 10 -15.03 -27.09 26.34
N ASP A 11 -14.48 -27.84 27.29
CA ASP A 11 -14.11 -29.26 27.12
C ASP A 11 -15.12 -30.20 27.79
N THR A 12 -15.87 -29.70 28.79
CA THR A 12 -16.92 -30.45 29.49
C THR A 12 -18.24 -29.69 29.50
N VAL A 13 -19.19 -30.11 28.65
CA VAL A 13 -20.45 -29.41 28.37
C VAL A 13 -21.32 -29.17 29.63
N ASP A 14 -21.22 -30.01 30.66
CA ASP A 14 -21.97 -29.87 31.92
C ASP A 14 -21.67 -28.56 32.68
N HIS A 15 -20.55 -27.91 32.37
CA HIS A 15 -20.16 -26.62 32.95
C HIS A 15 -20.53 -25.41 32.06
N GLN A 16 -21.14 -25.63 30.88
CA GLN A 16 -21.52 -24.53 30.00
C GLN A 16 -22.62 -23.67 30.62
N LEU A 17 -22.40 -22.36 30.55
CA LEU A 17 -23.36 -21.36 31.00
C LEU A 17 -24.45 -21.12 29.94
N SER A 18 -25.66 -20.80 30.39
CA SER A 18 -26.75 -20.42 29.49
C SER A 18 -26.40 -19.15 28.70
N PRO A 19 -26.70 -19.09 27.39
CA PRO A 19 -26.59 -17.85 26.60
C PRO A 19 -27.44 -16.70 27.13
N GLU A 20 -28.43 -17.00 27.99
CA GLU A 20 -29.23 -16.00 28.70
C GLU A 20 -28.49 -15.31 29.85
N THR A 21 -27.36 -15.87 30.29
CA THR A 21 -26.54 -15.30 31.35
C THR A 21 -25.57 -14.29 30.73
N ALA A 22 -25.61 -13.02 31.11
CA ALA A 22 -24.62 -12.03 30.64
C ALA A 22 -23.91 -11.39 31.84
N PHE A 23 -22.59 -11.24 31.75
CA PHE A 23 -21.78 -10.67 32.82
C PHE A 23 -21.32 -9.25 32.47
N PRO A 24 -21.79 -8.22 33.19
CA PRO A 24 -21.43 -6.84 32.90
C PRO A 24 -19.94 -6.55 33.05
N LEU A 25 -19.36 -5.88 32.05
CA LEU A 25 -17.98 -5.40 32.12
C LEU A 25 -17.85 -4.01 32.77
N THR A 26 -18.97 -3.34 33.09
CA THR A 26 -19.00 -1.94 33.57
C THR A 26 -18.03 -1.67 34.72
N ASN A 27 -18.04 -2.51 35.77
CA ASN A 27 -17.16 -2.31 36.93
C ASN A 27 -15.69 -2.57 36.56
N THR A 28 -15.42 -3.60 35.76
CA THR A 28 -14.08 -3.91 35.25
C THR A 28 -13.53 -2.75 34.41
N LEU A 29 -14.35 -2.14 33.55
CA LEU A 29 -13.97 -0.99 32.73
C LEU A 29 -13.69 0.26 33.57
N ILE A 30 -14.60 0.61 34.48
CA ILE A 30 -14.45 1.79 35.35
C ILE A 30 -13.20 1.68 36.22
N LYS A 31 -13.01 0.51 36.86
CA LYS A 31 -11.87 0.28 37.75
C LYS A 31 -10.58 0.06 36.97
N GLY A 32 -10.64 -0.51 35.77
CA GLY A 32 -9.51 -0.68 34.86
C GLY A 32 -8.95 0.65 34.37
N LEU A 33 -9.81 1.59 33.95
CA LEU A 33 -9.40 2.95 33.55
C LEU A 33 -8.76 3.74 34.70
N SER A 34 -9.11 3.40 35.94
CA SER A 34 -8.57 4.03 37.14
C SER A 34 -7.24 3.43 37.63
N GLN A 35 -6.69 2.41 36.94
CA GLN A 35 -5.44 1.77 37.36
C GLN A 35 -4.20 2.63 37.05
N PRO A 36 -3.16 2.58 37.90
CA PRO A 36 -1.85 3.15 37.60
C PRO A 36 -0.95 2.18 36.81
N PRO A 37 -0.12 2.62 35.85
CA PRO A 37 -0.08 3.98 35.28
C PRO A 37 -1.39 4.30 34.56
N HIS A 38 -1.75 5.59 34.49
CA HIS A 38 -3.04 6.06 33.95
C HIS A 38 -3.37 5.41 32.60
N VAL A 39 -4.40 4.56 32.61
CA VAL A 39 -4.93 3.92 31.42
C VAL A 39 -5.83 4.93 30.71
N LYS A 40 -5.42 5.34 29.51
CA LYS A 40 -6.14 6.27 28.65
C LYS A 40 -7.44 5.67 28.13
N GLU A 41 -7.33 4.45 27.60
CA GLU A 41 -8.41 3.71 26.96
C GLU A 41 -8.29 2.21 27.25
N LEU A 42 -9.42 1.53 27.39
CA LEU A 42 -9.54 0.07 27.40
C LEU A 42 -10.21 -0.37 26.11
N GLU A 43 -9.62 -1.36 25.46
CA GLU A 43 -10.21 -2.05 24.33
C GLU A 43 -10.80 -3.37 24.78
N VAL A 44 -12.06 -3.63 24.46
CA VAL A 44 -12.72 -4.92 24.61
C VAL A 44 -12.99 -5.46 23.21
N LEU A 45 -12.52 -6.67 22.94
CA LEU A 45 -12.77 -7.39 21.71
C LEU A 45 -13.57 -8.65 22.04
N ALA A 46 -14.76 -8.78 21.47
CA ALA A 46 -15.52 -10.04 21.44
C ALA A 46 -15.43 -10.60 20.01
N ILE A 47 -14.83 -11.78 19.84
CA ILE A 47 -14.57 -12.34 18.52
C ILE A 47 -14.86 -13.84 18.50
N SER A 48 -15.48 -14.34 17.44
CA SER A 48 -15.70 -15.77 17.26
C SER A 48 -14.38 -16.54 17.33
N GLY A 49 -14.22 -17.43 18.31
CA GLY A 49 -13.22 -18.49 18.29
C GLY A 49 -13.71 -19.71 17.52
N GLU A 50 -12.98 -20.82 17.61
CA GLU A 50 -13.37 -22.08 16.96
C GLU A 50 -14.53 -22.77 17.70
N GLN A 51 -14.49 -22.75 19.03
CA GLN A 51 -15.43 -23.52 19.87
C GLN A 51 -16.35 -22.63 20.71
N GLN A 52 -15.97 -21.37 20.91
CA GLN A 52 -16.74 -20.42 21.71
C GLN A 52 -16.41 -18.98 21.32
N LEU A 53 -17.19 -18.04 21.83
CA LEU A 53 -16.90 -16.61 21.73
C LEU A 53 -15.74 -16.23 22.66
N GLU A 54 -14.73 -15.58 22.10
CA GLU A 54 -13.51 -15.18 22.81
C GLU A 54 -13.58 -13.69 23.19
N TYR A 55 -13.13 -13.39 24.41
CA TYR A 55 -13.16 -12.03 24.96
C TYR A 55 -11.76 -11.58 25.37
N PHE A 56 -11.31 -10.45 24.83
CA PHE A 56 -10.03 -9.84 25.17
C PHE A 56 -10.22 -8.42 25.70
N ILE A 57 -9.46 -8.06 26.73
CA ILE A 57 -9.38 -6.70 27.26
C ILE A 57 -7.93 -6.22 27.24
N THR A 58 -7.68 -5.13 26.52
CA THR A 58 -6.34 -4.57 26.32
C THR A 58 -6.27 -3.12 26.81
N PRO A 59 -5.42 -2.80 27.80
CA PRO A 59 -5.24 -1.43 28.26
C PRO A 59 -4.30 -0.63 27.34
N ARG A 60 -4.59 0.67 27.18
CA ARG A 60 -3.80 1.62 26.40
C ARG A 60 -3.40 2.81 27.28
N LEU A 61 -2.12 3.18 27.29
CA LEU A 61 -1.57 4.21 28.18
C LEU A 61 -1.52 5.61 27.53
N GLU A 62 -1.51 6.68 28.34
CA GLU A 62 -1.41 8.07 27.86
C GLU A 62 -0.04 8.41 27.22
N SER A 63 1.02 7.72 27.62
CA SER A 63 2.40 7.98 27.20
C SER A 63 3.03 6.75 26.54
N ALA A 64 2.83 6.60 25.23
CA ALA A 64 3.96 6.22 24.41
C ALA A 64 4.82 7.50 24.22
N PRO A 65 6.12 7.51 24.51
CA PRO A 65 7.02 8.62 24.35
C PRO A 65 6.94 9.08 22.90
N ILE A 66 6.73 10.38 22.81
CA ILE A 66 6.94 11.19 21.63
C ILE A 66 8.47 11.25 21.46
N ALA A 67 9.06 10.18 20.92
CA ALA A 67 10.45 10.16 20.50
C ALA A 67 10.51 9.75 19.03
N SER A 68 10.96 10.70 18.22
CA SER A 68 11.20 10.66 16.78
C SER A 68 9.99 10.82 15.84
N ARG A 69 10.06 11.91 15.05
CA ARG A 69 9.46 12.01 13.73
C ARG A 69 10.10 10.94 12.83
N ALA A 70 9.53 9.74 12.84
CA ALA A 70 9.65 8.68 11.84
C ALA A 70 8.92 7.51 12.49
N VAL A 71 7.69 7.23 12.10
CA VAL A 71 6.90 6.17 12.75
C VAL A 71 7.51 4.83 12.34
N PRO A 72 8.18 4.08 13.23
CA PRO A 72 8.57 2.72 12.94
C PRO A 72 7.33 1.84 13.02
N PHE A 73 7.39 0.82 12.18
CA PHE A 73 6.39 -0.19 11.93
C PHE A 73 6.38 -1.32 12.94
N GLN A 74 5.30 -2.09 12.89
CA GLN A 74 5.18 -3.45 13.38
C GLN A 74 5.34 -3.57 14.90
N GLN A 75 4.24 -3.78 15.62
CA GLN A 75 4.33 -4.25 17.00
C GLN A 75 3.33 -5.40 17.20
N SER A 76 3.85 -6.61 17.00
CA SER A 76 3.26 -7.79 17.63
C SER A 76 3.19 -7.55 19.15
N LEU A 77 2.16 -8.08 19.82
CA LEU A 77 2.05 -8.01 21.28
C LEU A 77 3.25 -8.68 22.01
N SER A 78 4.17 -9.33 21.26
CA SER A 78 5.38 -10.02 21.72
C SER A 78 6.72 -9.29 21.52
N GLU A 79 6.79 -8.17 20.79
CA GLU A 79 8.07 -7.42 20.63
C GLU A 79 8.24 -6.36 21.72
N TYR A 80 8.47 -6.87 22.93
CA TYR A 80 9.11 -6.11 24.01
C TYR A 80 10.35 -6.82 24.50
N SER A 81 11.39 -6.79 23.67
CA SER A 81 12.75 -7.02 24.14
C SER A 81 13.74 -6.09 23.45
N SER A 82 13.50 -4.78 23.51
CA SER A 82 14.52 -3.76 23.81
C SER A 82 13.96 -2.36 23.56
N GLU A 83 13.77 -1.61 24.64
CA GLU A 83 13.50 -0.16 24.72
C GLU A 83 12.04 0.31 24.46
N THR A 84 11.24 0.06 25.49
CA THR A 84 9.94 0.63 25.92
C THR A 84 9.31 1.79 25.13
N PRO A 85 8.00 1.67 24.92
CA PRO A 85 7.06 1.92 26.02
C PRO A 85 5.96 0.88 26.00
N THR A 86 6.31 -0.26 26.57
CA THR A 86 5.48 -1.15 27.36
C THR A 86 4.04 -0.74 27.54
N VAL A 87 3.01 -1.51 27.24
CA VAL A 87 2.03 -1.64 28.33
C VAL A 87 2.78 -2.47 29.37
N PRO A 88 3.34 -1.91 30.47
CA PRO A 88 4.14 -2.72 31.39
C PRO A 88 3.31 -3.92 31.81
N ASP A 89 3.91 -5.11 31.88
CA ASP A 89 3.18 -6.34 32.25
C ASP A 89 2.32 -6.13 33.50
N SER A 90 2.86 -5.36 34.45
CA SER A 90 2.19 -4.90 35.66
C SER A 90 0.83 -4.18 35.46
N THR A 91 0.56 -3.56 34.31
CA THR A 91 -0.71 -2.88 34.01
C THR A 91 -1.79 -3.89 33.63
N THR A 92 -1.48 -4.83 32.76
CA THR A 92 -2.40 -5.91 32.40
C THR A 92 -2.59 -6.86 33.58
N ASP A 93 -1.55 -7.08 34.41
CA ASP A 93 -1.65 -7.80 35.67
C ASP A 93 -2.62 -7.12 36.66
N LYS A 94 -2.53 -5.80 36.80
CA LYS A 94 -3.48 -5.01 37.62
C LYS A 94 -4.89 -5.13 37.06
N LEU A 95 -5.05 -5.07 35.74
CA LEU A 95 -6.34 -5.28 35.09
C LEU A 95 -6.88 -6.69 35.34
N ALA A 96 -6.03 -7.71 35.33
CA ALA A 96 -6.39 -9.08 35.68
C ALA A 96 -6.85 -9.19 37.15
N GLY A 97 -6.20 -8.48 38.07
CA GLY A 97 -6.63 -8.36 39.47
C GLY A 97 -7.98 -7.67 39.61
N VAL A 98 -8.23 -6.60 38.86
CA VAL A 98 -9.54 -5.92 38.79
C VAL A 98 -10.61 -6.87 38.26
N ALA A 99 -10.33 -7.57 37.16
CA ALA A 99 -11.24 -8.54 36.56
C ALA A 99 -11.55 -9.67 37.55
N SER A 100 -10.55 -10.23 38.23
CA SER A 100 -10.72 -11.31 39.22
C SER A 100 -11.62 -10.91 40.39
N LYS A 101 -11.61 -9.63 40.78
CA LYS A 101 -12.43 -9.10 41.88
C LYS A 101 -13.88 -8.81 41.48
N HIS A 102 -14.11 -8.46 40.21
CA HIS A 102 -15.40 -7.93 39.75
C HIS A 102 -16.16 -8.88 38.81
N LEU A 103 -15.47 -9.86 38.22
CA LEU A 103 -16.07 -10.90 37.41
C LEU A 103 -16.34 -12.16 38.25
N PRO A 104 -17.44 -12.87 37.96
CA PRO A 104 -17.85 -14.06 38.70
C PRO A 104 -16.81 -15.19 38.60
N GLU A 105 -16.78 -16.10 39.57
CA GLU A 105 -15.74 -17.12 39.71
C GLU A 105 -15.78 -18.17 38.59
N GLU A 106 -16.92 -18.34 37.94
CA GLU A 106 -17.16 -19.25 36.83
C GLU A 106 -16.37 -18.87 35.56
N LEU A 107 -15.95 -17.61 35.43
CA LEU A 107 -15.13 -17.14 34.30
C LEU A 107 -13.64 -17.31 34.58
N GLY A 108 -12.93 -17.94 33.65
CA GLY A 108 -11.48 -18.01 33.67
C GLY A 108 -10.84 -16.70 33.25
N ILE A 109 -9.61 -16.47 33.71
CA ILE A 109 -8.84 -15.26 33.43
C ILE A 109 -7.42 -15.67 33.06
N GLU A 110 -6.97 -15.25 31.88
CA GLU A 110 -5.63 -15.51 31.36
C GLU A 110 -4.96 -14.24 30.85
N LEU A 111 -3.64 -14.20 30.92
CA LEU A 111 -2.82 -13.26 30.16
C LEU A 111 -2.39 -13.94 28.87
N CYS A 112 -2.52 -13.27 27.73
CA CYS A 112 -2.20 -13.85 26.43
C CYS A 112 -1.67 -12.83 25.43
N ASP A 113 -1.09 -13.33 24.35
CA ASP A 113 -0.93 -12.59 23.11
C ASP A 113 -1.96 -13.09 22.09
N VAL A 114 -2.53 -12.16 21.32
CA VAL A 114 -3.57 -12.44 20.33
C VAL A 114 -3.07 -11.98 18.97
N ASP A 115 -2.99 -12.91 18.02
CA ASP A 115 -2.67 -12.63 16.63
C ASP A 115 -3.95 -12.64 15.79
N LEU A 116 -4.21 -11.50 15.15
CA LEU A 116 -5.37 -11.24 14.31
C LEU A 116 -5.02 -11.25 12.81
N ARG A 117 -3.82 -11.69 12.39
CA ARG A 117 -3.45 -11.70 10.96
C ARG A 117 -4.37 -12.60 10.13
N SER A 118 -4.75 -13.76 10.66
CA SER A 118 -5.65 -14.73 10.02
C SER A 118 -7.07 -14.21 9.73
N ILE A 119 -7.44 -13.06 10.30
CA ILE A 119 -8.78 -12.47 10.15
C ILE A 119 -8.78 -11.16 9.34
N ARG A 120 -7.61 -10.57 9.05
CA ARG A 120 -7.41 -9.28 8.37
C ARG A 120 -7.36 -9.41 6.84
N MET A 121 -8.38 -10.06 6.28
CA MET A 121 -8.54 -10.23 4.83
C MET A 121 -9.46 -9.15 4.24
N TRP A 122 -10.05 -9.37 3.05
CA TRP A 122 -10.87 -8.39 2.31
C TRP A 122 -11.79 -7.56 3.23
N PRO A 123 -11.87 -6.23 3.05
CA PRO A 123 -12.74 -5.41 3.87
C PRO A 123 -14.17 -5.91 3.78
N VAL A 124 -14.82 -6.04 4.95
CA VAL A 124 -16.25 -6.33 5.04
C VAL A 124 -16.99 -5.10 5.53
N THR A 125 -18.27 -5.01 5.20
CA THR A 125 -19.15 -3.98 5.73
C THR A 125 -19.04 -3.98 7.25
N THR A 126 -18.63 -2.85 7.81
CA THR A 126 -18.41 -2.72 9.26
C THR A 126 -19.31 -1.64 9.83
N GLY A 127 -20.13 -2.04 10.80
CA GLY A 127 -21.03 -1.15 11.47
C GLY A 127 -20.32 -0.38 12.57
N ARG A 128 -20.69 0.88 12.73
CA ARG A 128 -20.22 1.80 13.76
C ARG A 128 -21.43 2.40 14.44
N VAL A 129 -21.52 2.27 15.77
CA VAL A 129 -22.58 2.89 16.56
C VAL A 129 -22.29 4.39 16.76
N LEU A 130 -23.31 5.22 16.58
CA LEU A 130 -23.27 6.67 16.55
C LEU A 130 -24.35 7.26 17.47
N LEU A 131 -24.08 8.43 18.03
CA LEU A 131 -25.07 9.25 18.72
C LEU A 131 -25.35 10.52 17.89
N GLU A 132 -26.61 10.86 17.63
CA GLU A 132 -26.92 12.16 17.01
C GLU A 132 -26.49 13.32 17.93
N THR A 133 -25.97 14.42 17.38
CA THR A 133 -25.46 15.57 18.15
C THR A 133 -26.52 16.15 19.10
N ASN A 134 -27.79 16.11 18.71
CA ASN A 134 -28.93 16.54 19.55
C ASN A 134 -29.70 15.34 20.15
N GLY A 135 -29.21 14.13 19.95
CA GLY A 135 -29.79 12.90 20.48
C GLY A 135 -29.47 12.72 21.96
N ALA A 136 -30.31 11.94 22.63
CA ALA A 136 -30.11 11.56 24.02
C ALA A 136 -30.19 10.04 24.16
N LEU A 137 -29.31 9.48 25.00
CA LEU A 137 -29.33 8.07 25.36
C LEU A 137 -30.61 7.77 26.16
N ARG A 138 -31.41 6.84 25.66
CA ARG A 138 -32.69 6.45 26.27
C ARG A 138 -32.47 5.32 27.26
N GLN A 139 -33.01 5.49 28.47
CA GLN A 139 -32.74 4.60 29.61
C GLN A 139 -33.91 3.69 29.97
N SER A 140 -35.15 4.08 29.63
CA SER A 140 -36.37 3.54 30.23
C SER A 140 -36.85 2.19 29.68
N HIS A 141 -36.15 1.62 28.69
CA HIS A 141 -36.60 0.43 27.94
C HIS A 141 -35.67 -0.78 28.04
N PHE A 142 -34.58 -0.71 28.80
CA PHE A 142 -33.57 -1.77 28.82
C PHE A 142 -33.41 -2.39 30.20
N ASP A 143 -33.45 -3.72 30.23
CA ASP A 143 -32.78 -4.50 31.27
C ASP A 143 -31.24 -4.35 31.09
N TRP A 144 -30.45 -4.76 32.07
CA TRP A 144 -29.02 -4.44 32.14
C TRP A 144 -28.25 -4.92 30.88
N ASN A 145 -27.50 -4.01 30.23
CA ASN A 145 -26.62 -4.25 29.07
C ASN A 145 -27.28 -4.80 27.78
N ASP A 146 -28.60 -4.72 27.70
CA ASP A 146 -29.43 -5.38 26.69
C ASP A 146 -29.00 -5.11 25.22
N PRO A 147 -28.69 -3.87 24.78
CA PRO A 147 -28.30 -3.63 23.37
C PRO A 147 -27.02 -4.35 22.93
N PHE A 148 -26.02 -4.45 23.81
CA PHE A 148 -24.77 -5.15 23.49
C PHE A 148 -24.99 -6.66 23.42
N VAL A 149 -25.75 -7.20 24.38
CA VAL A 149 -26.05 -8.64 24.45
C VAL A 149 -26.89 -9.06 23.23
N GLU A 150 -27.93 -8.30 22.90
CA GLU A 150 -28.77 -8.51 21.73
C GLU A 150 -27.94 -8.43 20.44
N THR A 151 -27.01 -7.48 20.33
CA THR A 151 -26.07 -7.40 19.18
C THR A 151 -25.24 -8.68 19.03
N VAL A 152 -24.62 -9.16 20.11
CA VAL A 152 -23.81 -10.39 20.07
C VAL A 152 -24.66 -11.60 19.66
N ARG A 153 -25.87 -11.71 20.20
CA ARG A 153 -26.80 -12.80 19.86
C ARG A 153 -27.26 -12.75 18.40
N HIS A 154 -27.60 -11.56 17.90
CA HIS A 154 -27.97 -11.37 16.50
C HIS A 154 -26.84 -11.74 15.55
N LEU A 155 -25.62 -11.30 15.83
CA LEU A 155 -24.45 -11.66 15.02
C LEU A 155 -24.19 -13.17 15.07
N ALA A 156 -24.29 -13.79 16.24
CA ALA A 156 -24.08 -15.23 16.38
C ALA A 156 -25.16 -16.08 15.69
N ALA A 157 -26.41 -15.60 15.63
CA ALA A 157 -27.50 -16.27 14.91
C ALA A 157 -27.24 -16.43 13.40
N THR A 158 -26.26 -15.72 12.85
CA THR A 158 -25.83 -15.88 11.45
C THR A 158 -25.02 -17.14 11.19
N ALA A 159 -24.56 -17.83 12.24
CA ALA A 159 -23.61 -18.95 12.17
C ALA A 159 -22.32 -18.62 11.38
N ARG A 160 -21.94 -17.34 11.33
CA ARG A 160 -20.73 -16.82 10.67
C ARG A 160 -19.81 -16.18 11.70
N PRO A 161 -18.49 -16.14 11.45
CA PRO A 161 -17.58 -15.54 12.39
C PRO A 161 -17.81 -14.03 12.40
N PHE A 162 -17.78 -13.42 13.58
CA PHE A 162 -17.98 -12.00 13.76
C PHE A 162 -17.01 -11.44 14.78
N VAL A 163 -16.91 -10.11 14.78
CA VAL A 163 -16.13 -9.35 15.75
C VAL A 163 -16.91 -8.14 16.20
N VAL A 164 -16.89 -7.87 17.51
CA VAL A 164 -17.40 -6.65 18.13
C VAL A 164 -16.26 -6.02 18.91
N GLN A 165 -15.97 -4.76 18.63
CA GLN A 165 -14.97 -3.99 19.34
C GLN A 165 -15.61 -2.84 20.09
N LEU A 166 -15.26 -2.71 21.37
CA LEU A 166 -15.60 -1.59 22.22
C LEU A 166 -14.33 -0.92 22.72
N LEU A 167 -14.16 0.37 22.44
CA LEU A 167 -13.10 1.20 23.03
C LEU A 167 -13.74 2.14 24.04
N VAL A 168 -13.28 2.15 25.29
CA VAL A 168 -13.76 3.04 26.34
C VAL A 168 -12.59 3.83 26.91
N GLY A 169 -12.71 5.16 26.97
CA GLY A 169 -11.71 6.03 27.58
C GLY A 169 -12.33 7.07 28.49
N SER A 170 -11.46 7.78 29.21
CA SER A 170 -11.86 8.95 30.02
C SER A 170 -12.29 10.10 29.11
N GLY A 171 -13.42 10.74 29.43
CA GLY A 171 -13.90 11.91 28.69
C GLY A 171 -13.45 13.23 29.32
N SER A 172 -13.24 14.27 28.50
CA SER A 172 -12.89 15.61 29.00
C SER A 172 -14.10 16.41 29.47
N ARG A 173 -15.28 16.19 28.86
CA ARG A 173 -16.56 16.83 29.20
C ARG A 173 -17.62 15.85 29.73
N ALA A 174 -17.55 14.60 29.28
CA ALA A 174 -18.33 13.48 29.82
C ALA A 174 -17.44 12.62 30.71
N LYS A 175 -18.00 11.79 31.58
CA LYS A 175 -17.17 10.94 32.46
C LYS A 175 -16.37 9.91 31.65
N TYR A 176 -17.00 9.32 30.65
CA TYR A 176 -16.35 8.41 29.69
C TYR A 176 -16.73 8.76 28.27
N VAL A 177 -15.97 8.21 27.33
CA VAL A 177 -16.31 8.17 25.91
C VAL A 177 -16.16 6.75 25.40
N ALA A 178 -17.10 6.30 24.57
CA ALA A 178 -17.06 4.98 23.95
C ALA A 178 -17.09 5.02 22.42
N THR A 179 -16.58 3.96 21.83
CA THR A 179 -16.64 3.66 20.40
C THR A 179 -16.98 2.20 20.27
N LEU A 180 -18.06 1.87 19.55
CA LEU A 180 -18.46 0.49 19.30
C LEU A 180 -18.52 0.21 17.80
N ARG A 181 -17.86 -0.87 17.39
CA ARG A 181 -17.85 -1.39 16.01
C ARG A 181 -18.23 -2.85 15.99
N TYR A 182 -18.77 -3.31 14.88
CA TYR A 182 -19.06 -4.72 14.65
C TYR A 182 -18.92 -5.08 13.17
N ALA A 183 -18.50 -6.31 12.90
CA ALA A 183 -18.38 -6.84 11.54
C ALA A 183 -18.64 -8.35 11.52
N ILE A 184 -19.29 -8.83 10.45
CA ILE A 184 -19.36 -10.27 10.13
C ILE A 184 -18.26 -10.58 9.12
N LEU A 185 -17.35 -11.47 9.50
CA LEU A 185 -16.12 -11.81 8.79
C LEU A 185 -16.36 -12.88 7.72
N HIS A 186 -17.29 -12.64 6.79
CA HIS A 186 -17.69 -13.62 5.78
C HIS A 186 -17.78 -12.98 4.37
N PRO A 187 -17.45 -13.69 3.27
CA PRO A 187 -17.45 -13.15 1.90
C PRO A 187 -18.71 -12.40 1.47
N ASN A 188 -19.89 -12.84 1.90
CA ASN A 188 -21.16 -12.14 1.61
C ASN A 188 -21.21 -10.68 2.09
N TYR A 189 -20.35 -10.30 3.03
CA TYR A 189 -20.25 -8.94 3.55
C TYR A 189 -19.05 -8.19 2.96
N ALA A 190 -18.29 -8.78 2.04
CA ALA A 190 -17.10 -8.18 1.45
C ALA A 190 -17.43 -6.95 0.59
N ILE A 191 -16.58 -5.93 0.66
CA ILE A 191 -16.61 -4.70 -0.14
C ILE A 191 -15.21 -4.50 -0.73
N ALA A 192 -14.85 -5.29 -1.75
CA ALA A 192 -13.51 -5.24 -2.36
C ALA A 192 -13.47 -4.35 -3.62
N SER A 193 -14.61 -4.14 -4.27
CA SER A 193 -14.70 -3.44 -5.55
C SER A 193 -15.77 -2.34 -5.56
N GLY A 194 -15.70 -1.42 -6.53
CA GLY A 194 -16.76 -0.44 -6.75
C GLY A 194 -18.12 -1.09 -7.10
N ARG A 195 -18.10 -2.30 -7.68
CA ARG A 195 -19.33 -3.08 -7.88
C ARG A 195 -19.95 -3.47 -6.54
N ASP A 196 -19.15 -3.92 -5.59
CA ASP A 196 -19.61 -4.29 -4.25
C ASP A 196 -20.18 -3.08 -3.49
N GLU A 197 -19.54 -1.92 -3.62
CA GLU A 197 -20.04 -0.65 -3.08
C GLU A 197 -21.41 -0.29 -3.69
N SER A 198 -21.57 -0.44 -5.01
CA SER A 198 -22.84 -0.18 -5.70
C SER A 198 -23.93 -1.15 -5.26
N GLU A 199 -23.63 -2.44 -5.13
CA GLU A 199 -24.58 -3.44 -4.67
C GLU A 199 -25.01 -3.19 -3.22
N HIS A 200 -24.07 -2.78 -2.37
CA HIS A 200 -24.35 -2.39 -0.98
C HIS A 200 -25.25 -1.15 -0.90
N LEU A 201 -25.03 -0.12 -1.74
CA LEU A 201 -25.89 1.07 -1.83
C LEU A 201 -27.33 0.75 -2.27
N ASP A 202 -27.50 -0.28 -3.10
CA ASP A 202 -28.77 -0.61 -3.73
C ASP A 202 -29.61 -1.58 -2.88
N THR A 203 -28.98 -2.68 -2.44
CA THR A 203 -29.66 -3.81 -1.80
C THR A 203 -29.36 -3.95 -0.31
N GLY A 204 -28.33 -3.27 0.19
CA GLY A 204 -27.88 -3.38 1.57
C GLY A 204 -27.14 -4.69 1.86
N ARG A 205 -25.80 -4.66 1.78
CA ARG A 205 -24.95 -5.81 2.19
C ARG A 205 -24.68 -5.89 3.71
N GLN A 206 -25.16 -4.95 4.52
CA GLN A 206 -24.97 -4.97 5.98
C GLN A 206 -25.85 -6.01 6.68
N HIS A 207 -25.46 -6.42 7.88
CA HIS A 207 -26.32 -7.20 8.75
C HIS A 207 -27.25 -6.28 9.56
N PRO A 208 -28.58 -6.44 9.48
CA PRO A 208 -29.52 -5.47 10.03
C PRO A 208 -29.59 -5.57 11.56
N ILE A 209 -28.85 -4.71 12.25
CA ILE A 209 -28.87 -4.60 13.72
C ILE A 209 -29.17 -3.19 14.22
N GLU A 210 -29.53 -2.28 13.32
CA GLU A 210 -29.79 -0.86 13.63
C GLU A 210 -30.96 -0.72 14.61
N HIS A 211 -31.98 -1.56 14.48
CA HIS A 211 -33.15 -1.59 15.34
C HIS A 211 -32.81 -1.82 16.83
N ILE A 212 -31.78 -2.61 17.12
CA ILE A 212 -31.28 -2.88 18.49
C ILE A 212 -30.83 -1.57 19.15
N TRP A 213 -30.03 -0.79 18.42
CA TRP A 213 -29.42 0.44 18.94
C TRP A 213 -30.37 1.64 18.91
N GLN A 214 -31.34 1.68 17.98
CA GLN A 214 -32.35 2.75 17.88
C GLN A 214 -33.18 2.89 19.17
N ASN A 215 -33.48 1.79 19.85
CA ASN A 215 -34.18 1.80 21.13
C ASN A 215 -33.39 2.56 22.21
N ALA A 216 -32.05 2.57 22.12
CA ALA A 216 -31.14 3.29 23.02
C ALA A 216 -30.93 4.76 22.63
N GLY A 217 -31.61 5.23 21.58
CA GLY A 217 -31.38 6.56 21.01
C GLY A 217 -30.06 6.63 20.24
N LEU A 218 -29.55 5.49 19.78
CA LEU A 218 -28.31 5.37 19.01
C LEU A 218 -28.63 4.96 17.57
N ARG A 219 -27.71 5.27 16.67
CA ARG A 219 -27.77 4.94 15.25
C ARG A 219 -26.55 4.14 14.85
N THR A 220 -26.53 3.65 13.62
CA THR A 220 -25.31 3.14 12.99
C THR A 220 -24.89 4.04 11.83
N ASN A 221 -23.67 3.85 11.32
CA ASN A 221 -23.23 4.46 10.06
C ASN A 221 -24.10 4.09 8.85
N TYR A 222 -24.88 3.01 8.92
CA TYR A 222 -25.86 2.67 7.88
C TYR A 222 -27.11 3.57 7.89
N ASP A 223 -27.32 4.35 8.96
CA ASP A 223 -28.38 5.37 9.02
C ASP A 223 -27.94 6.72 8.39
N LEU A 224 -26.71 6.83 7.89
CA LEU A 224 -26.26 8.04 7.20
C LEU A 224 -27.11 8.29 5.94
N PRO A 225 -27.39 9.55 5.57
CA PRO A 225 -28.18 9.88 4.38
C PRO A 225 -27.35 9.70 3.10
N ILE A 226 -26.86 8.48 2.85
CA ILE A 226 -25.89 8.18 1.78
C ILE A 226 -26.43 8.49 0.38
N SER A 227 -27.75 8.43 0.18
CA SER A 227 -28.40 8.77 -1.08
C SER A 227 -28.20 10.24 -1.50
N GLU A 228 -27.84 11.12 -0.56
CA GLU A 228 -27.44 12.49 -0.83
C GLU A 228 -26.01 12.61 -1.40
N PHE A 229 -25.17 11.59 -1.19
CA PHE A 229 -23.74 11.60 -1.52
C PHE A 229 -23.36 10.63 -2.63
N ALA A 230 -24.09 9.52 -2.76
CA ALA A 230 -23.81 8.48 -3.73
C ALA A 230 -25.11 7.85 -4.22
N SER A 231 -25.05 7.31 -5.44
CA SER A 231 -26.06 6.40 -5.98
C SER A 231 -25.36 5.18 -6.55
N PRO A 232 -26.03 4.01 -6.54
CA PRO A 232 -25.45 2.80 -7.11
C PRO A 232 -25.11 3.00 -8.60
N GLY A 233 -24.02 2.36 -9.03
CA GLY A 233 -23.69 2.18 -10.44
C GLY A 233 -24.64 1.19 -11.12
N LEU A 234 -24.42 0.94 -12.41
CA LEU A 234 -25.11 -0.11 -13.16
C LEU A 234 -24.45 -1.45 -12.88
N TRP A 235 -25.18 -2.41 -12.31
CA TRP A 235 -24.68 -3.76 -12.06
C TRP A 235 -25.69 -4.81 -12.53
N ALA A 236 -25.29 -6.08 -12.59
CA ALA A 236 -25.91 -7.13 -13.39
C ALA A 236 -27.43 -7.35 -13.20
N SER A 237 -28.01 -6.99 -12.04
CA SER A 237 -29.46 -7.05 -11.80
C SER A 237 -30.25 -6.05 -12.67
N HIS A 238 -29.62 -4.98 -13.15
CA HIS A 238 -30.28 -3.87 -13.84
C HIS A 238 -30.37 -4.04 -15.36
N LEU A 239 -29.53 -4.85 -16.00
CA LEU A 239 -29.47 -4.95 -17.47
C LEU A 239 -29.02 -6.35 -17.94
N TYR A 240 -29.98 -7.25 -18.23
CA TYR A 240 -29.71 -8.60 -18.76
C TYR A 240 -29.24 -8.65 -20.23
N TRP A 241 -29.14 -7.52 -20.93
CA TRP A 241 -28.97 -7.47 -22.39
C TRP A 241 -27.70 -6.73 -22.87
N ARG A 242 -26.83 -6.26 -21.97
CA ARG A 242 -25.63 -5.50 -22.34
C ARG A 242 -24.43 -5.86 -21.46
N ALA A 243 -23.25 -6.00 -22.06
CA ALA A 243 -21.97 -6.02 -21.33
C ALA A 243 -21.72 -4.64 -20.71
N LEU A 244 -21.49 -4.60 -19.40
CA LEU A 244 -21.23 -3.38 -18.65
C LEU A 244 -19.73 -3.16 -18.49
N GLU A 245 -19.26 -1.95 -18.83
CA GLU A 245 -17.88 -1.56 -18.57
C GLU A 245 -17.63 -1.46 -17.04
N PRO A 246 -16.41 -1.76 -16.55
CA PRO A 246 -16.11 -1.71 -15.11
C PRO A 246 -16.40 -0.35 -14.45
N GLU A 247 -16.20 0.75 -15.16
CA GLU A 247 -16.50 2.11 -14.67
C GLU A 247 -18.00 2.35 -14.45
N ASP A 248 -18.86 1.74 -15.28
CA ASP A 248 -20.31 1.87 -15.12
C ASP A 248 -20.82 1.18 -13.85
N GLN A 249 -20.06 0.22 -13.31
CA GLN A 249 -20.39 -0.56 -12.11
C GLN A 249 -20.03 0.15 -10.81
N LYS A 250 -19.23 1.22 -10.87
CA LYS A 250 -18.81 1.98 -9.68
C LYS A 250 -19.91 2.94 -9.19
N PRO A 251 -19.89 3.31 -7.89
CA PRO A 251 -20.86 4.25 -7.35
C PRO A 251 -20.71 5.64 -7.97
N ARG A 252 -21.83 6.27 -8.25
CA ARG A 252 -21.87 7.64 -8.78
C ARG A 252 -21.93 8.62 -7.62
N LEU A 253 -20.81 9.30 -7.36
CA LEU A 253 -20.71 10.32 -6.31
C LEU A 253 -21.43 11.61 -6.73
N ARG A 254 -22.16 12.22 -5.79
CA ARG A 254 -22.96 13.43 -5.98
C ARG A 254 -22.34 14.57 -5.19
N LYS A 255 -22.12 15.74 -5.83
CA LYS A 255 -21.73 16.94 -5.10
C LYS A 255 -22.94 17.50 -4.35
N ARG A 256 -22.88 17.55 -3.03
CA ARG A 256 -23.92 18.18 -2.18
C ARG A 256 -23.68 19.68 -2.07
N GLN A 257 -24.76 20.44 -1.92
CA GLN A 257 -24.69 21.88 -1.64
C GLN A 257 -23.93 22.10 -0.32
N TYR A 258 -22.88 22.93 -0.34
CA TYR A 258 -21.99 23.23 0.80
C TYR A 258 -21.03 22.10 1.25
N MET A 259 -20.78 21.08 0.41
CA MET A 259 -19.76 20.05 0.66
C MET A 259 -18.90 19.76 -0.57
N GLU A 260 -17.66 19.32 -0.34
CA GLU A 260 -16.73 18.98 -1.42
C GLU A 260 -17.02 17.59 -2.00
N ARG A 261 -16.59 17.33 -3.24
CA ARG A 261 -16.75 15.99 -3.84
C ARG A 261 -15.98 14.92 -3.05
N SER A 262 -14.87 15.30 -2.43
CA SER A 262 -14.09 14.45 -1.50
C SER A 262 -14.89 14.06 -0.25
N ASP A 263 -15.79 14.91 0.26
CA ASP A 263 -16.71 14.56 1.34
C ASP A 263 -17.68 13.45 0.89
N SER A 264 -18.02 13.37 -0.40
CA SER A 264 -18.94 12.33 -0.92
C SER A 264 -18.28 10.96 -0.99
N ARG A 265 -17.01 10.89 -1.39
CA ARG A 265 -16.22 9.65 -1.30
C ARG A 265 -16.06 9.23 0.16
N THR A 266 -15.72 10.18 1.03
CA THR A 266 -15.60 9.92 2.47
C THR A 266 -16.93 9.43 3.06
N ALA A 267 -18.08 10.01 2.67
CA ALA A 267 -19.40 9.57 3.12
C ALA A 267 -19.68 8.12 2.71
N LEU A 268 -19.31 7.74 1.49
CA LEU A 268 -19.41 6.36 1.00
C LEU A 268 -18.50 5.41 1.80
N ASP A 269 -17.26 5.79 2.08
CA ASP A 269 -16.33 5.00 2.88
C ASP A 269 -16.81 4.83 4.34
N LEU A 270 -17.48 5.85 4.89
CA LEU A 270 -18.10 5.78 6.23
C LEU A 270 -19.37 4.93 6.22
N TYR A 271 -20.19 5.01 5.18
CA TYR A 271 -21.42 4.22 5.03
C TYR A 271 -21.12 2.73 4.85
N THR A 272 -20.23 2.38 3.92
CA THR A 272 -19.76 0.99 3.74
C THR A 272 -19.05 0.46 4.97
N GLY A 273 -18.41 1.36 5.74
CA GLY A 273 -17.67 1.01 6.93
C GLY A 273 -16.25 0.55 6.65
N THR A 274 -15.71 0.72 5.44
CA THR A 274 -14.32 0.34 5.11
C THR A 274 -13.30 1.01 6.03
N THR A 275 -13.53 2.29 6.37
CA THR A 275 -12.69 3.01 7.35
C THR A 275 -12.82 2.41 8.75
N GLU A 276 -14.01 1.96 9.12
CA GLU A 276 -14.29 1.38 10.44
C GLU A 276 -13.73 -0.04 10.55
N TYR A 277 -13.76 -0.84 9.46
CA TYR A 277 -13.09 -2.14 9.36
C TYR A 277 -11.60 -2.02 9.64
N ARG A 278 -10.92 -1.07 8.98
CA ARG A 278 -9.50 -0.80 9.21
C ARG A 278 -9.26 -0.36 10.65
N ALA A 279 -10.03 0.62 11.13
CA ALA A 279 -9.89 1.13 12.49
C ALA A 279 -10.14 0.07 13.58
N LEU A 280 -10.95 -0.96 13.30
CA LEU A 280 -11.18 -2.10 14.17
C LEU A 280 -9.86 -2.83 14.47
N PHE A 281 -9.07 -3.20 13.47
CA PHE A 281 -7.84 -3.97 13.72
C PHE A 281 -6.67 -3.15 14.27
N HIS A 282 -6.70 -1.82 14.10
CA HIS A 282 -5.75 -0.93 14.76
C HIS A 282 -6.21 -0.50 16.17
N GLY A 283 -7.44 -0.86 16.55
CA GLY A 283 -8.17 -0.38 17.72
C GLY A 283 -8.10 1.13 17.94
N ARG A 284 -8.02 1.89 16.85
CA ARG A 284 -8.04 3.36 16.92
C ARG A 284 -9.48 3.78 17.20
N PRO A 285 -9.76 4.75 18.07
CA PRO A 285 -11.13 5.23 18.29
C PRO A 285 -11.77 5.90 17.05
N SER A 286 -10.97 6.22 16.02
CA SER A 286 -11.29 6.92 14.75
C SER A 286 -12.57 7.76 14.79
N SER A 287 -12.42 9.08 14.78
CA SER A 287 -13.54 10.02 14.62
C SER A 287 -13.31 10.83 13.35
N ASN A 288 -13.79 10.31 12.22
CA ASN A 288 -13.78 11.10 10.99
C ASN A 288 -14.62 12.36 11.21
N LYS A 289 -14.05 13.54 10.92
CA LYS A 289 -14.71 14.84 11.11
C LYS A 289 -16.03 14.94 10.33
N LEU A 290 -16.19 14.13 9.27
CA LEU A 290 -17.43 14.09 8.51
C LEU A 290 -18.62 13.58 9.34
N TYR A 291 -18.43 12.69 10.33
CA TYR A 291 -19.53 12.31 11.23
C TYR A 291 -20.10 13.54 11.96
N GLU A 292 -19.23 14.41 12.50
CA GLU A 292 -19.66 15.62 13.19
C GLU A 292 -20.34 16.61 12.25
N LYS A 293 -19.81 16.78 11.02
CA LYS A 293 -20.45 17.59 9.97
C LYS A 293 -21.85 17.07 9.61
N LEU A 294 -22.07 15.77 9.71
CA LEU A 294 -23.37 15.11 9.46
C LEU A 294 -24.27 15.07 10.70
N GLY A 295 -23.85 15.66 11.82
CA GLY A 295 -24.65 15.72 13.04
C GLY A 295 -24.57 14.46 13.89
N PHE A 296 -23.45 13.74 13.86
CA PHE A 296 -23.21 12.54 14.65
C PHE A 296 -21.91 12.61 15.47
N HIS A 297 -21.96 12.03 16.67
CA HIS A 297 -20.81 11.74 17.51
C HIS A 297 -20.40 10.27 17.32
N ALA A 298 -19.26 10.06 16.66
CA ALA A 298 -18.63 8.74 16.57
C ALA A 298 -18.04 8.28 17.91
N ARG A 299 -17.57 9.23 18.73
CA ARG A 299 -17.15 8.98 20.11
C ARG A 299 -18.31 9.37 21.05
N ILE A 300 -19.02 8.37 21.54
CA ILE A 300 -20.26 8.55 22.30
C ILE A 300 -19.92 8.98 23.73
N PRO A 301 -20.37 10.16 24.20
CA PRO A 301 -20.19 10.59 25.58
C PRO A 301 -21.07 9.76 26.54
N LEU A 302 -20.49 9.30 27.65
CA LEU A 302 -21.14 8.40 28.61
C LEU A 302 -20.93 8.83 30.08
N ASN A 303 -21.81 8.34 30.94
CA ASN A 303 -21.68 8.36 32.40
C ASN A 303 -21.67 6.91 32.94
N ASP A 304 -21.53 6.72 34.25
CA ASP A 304 -21.51 5.37 34.85
C ASP A 304 -22.75 4.53 34.49
N TYR A 305 -23.92 5.15 34.42
CA TYR A 305 -25.18 4.48 34.14
C TYR A 305 -25.34 4.12 32.67
N THR A 306 -24.88 4.95 31.73
CA THR A 306 -25.00 4.65 30.30
C THR A 306 -23.86 3.78 29.79
N LEU A 307 -22.72 3.74 30.48
CA LEU A 307 -21.62 2.82 30.17
C LEU A 307 -22.05 1.36 30.25
N ARG A 308 -23.01 1.01 31.12
CA ARG A 308 -23.52 -0.36 31.20
C ARG A 308 -24.14 -0.86 29.89
N LEU A 309 -24.66 0.04 29.05
CA LEU A 309 -25.22 -0.35 27.75
C LEU A 309 -24.13 -0.91 26.80
N PHE A 310 -22.85 -0.75 27.15
CA PHE A 310 -21.70 -1.10 26.33
C PHE A 310 -20.82 -2.14 27.06
N GLY A 311 -20.85 -3.38 26.56
CA GLY A 311 -19.91 -4.43 26.95
C GLY A 311 -20.40 -5.38 28.03
N ALA A 312 -20.49 -6.66 27.66
CA ALA A 312 -20.73 -7.77 28.57
C ALA A 312 -19.99 -9.01 28.06
N VAL A 313 -19.69 -9.95 28.95
CA VAL A 313 -19.32 -11.32 28.56
C VAL A 313 -20.62 -12.10 28.36
N VAL A 314 -20.83 -12.60 27.15
CA VAL A 314 -21.98 -13.41 26.74
C VAL A 314 -21.46 -14.83 26.47
N PRO A 315 -21.86 -15.83 27.27
CA PRO A 315 -21.55 -17.22 27.01
C PRO A 315 -22.14 -17.64 25.67
N LEU A 316 -21.27 -18.06 24.76
CA LEU A 316 -21.68 -18.54 23.46
C LEU A 316 -20.70 -19.62 23.02
N TYR A 317 -21.23 -20.80 22.75
CA TYR A 317 -20.49 -22.00 22.37
C TYR A 317 -20.95 -22.45 20.99
N TYR A 318 -20.00 -22.93 20.20
CA TYR A 318 -20.23 -23.40 18.84
C TYR A 318 -20.16 -24.92 18.80
N THR A 319 -21.17 -25.56 18.21
CA THR A 319 -21.13 -27.00 17.92
C THR A 319 -20.23 -27.31 16.72
N GLU A 320 -20.16 -26.39 15.77
CA GLU A 320 -19.30 -26.43 14.57
C GLU A 320 -18.59 -25.08 14.46
N SER A 321 -17.33 -25.06 14.01
CA SER A 321 -16.56 -23.82 13.96
C SER A 321 -17.18 -22.84 12.96
N PRO A 322 -17.51 -21.60 13.35
CA PRO A 322 -18.05 -20.63 12.41
C PRO A 322 -17.07 -20.34 11.27
N TRP A 323 -15.77 -20.54 11.50
CA TRP A 323 -14.70 -20.33 10.54
C TRP A 323 -14.66 -21.35 9.41
N ASP A 324 -15.24 -22.54 9.59
CA ASP A 324 -15.27 -23.58 8.54
C ASP A 324 -16.04 -23.11 7.28
N SER A 325 -16.94 -22.13 7.45
CA SER A 325 -17.72 -21.52 6.38
C SER A 325 -17.01 -20.39 5.63
N VAL A 326 -15.79 -19.99 6.04
CA VAL A 326 -15.12 -18.79 5.55
C VAL A 326 -13.78 -19.15 4.88
N PRO A 327 -13.75 -19.30 3.55
CA PRO A 327 -12.50 -19.58 2.86
C PRO A 327 -11.48 -18.46 3.07
N GLY A 328 -10.22 -18.82 3.29
CA GLY A 328 -9.11 -17.88 3.43
C GLY A 328 -9.01 -17.15 4.78
N ARG A 329 -9.97 -17.31 5.70
CA ARG A 329 -9.83 -16.81 7.08
C ARG A 329 -9.76 -17.97 8.07
N ALA A 330 -9.12 -17.75 9.20
CA ALA A 330 -9.12 -18.67 10.32
C ALA A 330 -9.34 -17.92 11.63
N ALA A 331 -9.71 -18.65 12.68
CA ALA A 331 -9.84 -18.11 14.03
C ALA A 331 -8.58 -17.34 14.48
N PRO A 332 -8.71 -16.38 15.41
CA PRO A 332 -7.55 -15.70 15.98
C PRO A 332 -6.62 -16.69 16.68
N VAL A 333 -5.31 -16.52 16.49
CA VAL A 333 -4.31 -17.37 17.16
C VAL A 333 -4.01 -16.78 18.53
N ILE A 334 -4.19 -17.58 19.57
CA ILE A 334 -4.07 -17.16 20.97
C ILE A 334 -2.87 -17.89 21.59
N THR A 335 -1.96 -17.14 22.19
CA THR A 335 -0.82 -17.68 22.95
C THR A 335 -0.96 -17.31 24.42
N THR A 336 -1.34 -18.27 25.26
CA THR A 336 -1.45 -18.05 26.71
C THR A 336 -0.07 -17.87 27.33
N ARG A 337 0.08 -16.80 28.13
CA ARG A 337 1.30 -16.46 28.88
C ARG A 337 1.20 -16.88 30.34
N ALA A 338 0.04 -16.63 30.96
CA ALA A 338 -0.21 -17.00 32.35
C ALA A 338 -1.70 -17.25 32.59
N VAL A 339 -2.00 -18.23 33.45
CA VAL A 339 -3.35 -18.50 33.92
C VAL A 339 -3.51 -17.87 35.30
N ILE A 340 -4.45 -16.93 35.44
CA ILE A 340 -4.71 -16.19 36.68
C ILE A 340 -5.85 -16.85 37.46
N ARG A 341 -6.88 -17.32 36.74
CA ARG A 341 -8.02 -18.06 37.30
C ARG A 341 -8.52 -19.07 36.29
N GLN A 342 -8.78 -20.30 36.74
CA GLN A 342 -9.34 -21.36 35.90
C GLN A 342 -10.87 -21.29 35.87
N ALA A 343 -11.46 -21.55 34.71
CA ALA A 343 -12.88 -21.78 34.51
C ALA A 343 -13.17 -23.29 34.66
N PRO A 344 -14.26 -23.67 35.35
CA PRO A 344 -14.66 -25.08 35.42
C PRO A 344 -14.87 -25.72 34.04
N GLY A 345 -14.39 -26.94 33.83
CA GLY A 345 -14.63 -27.71 32.60
C GLY A 345 -13.97 -27.14 31.34
N THR A 346 -12.99 -26.24 31.48
CA THR A 346 -12.17 -25.69 30.38
C THR A 346 -10.70 -25.96 30.68
N GLU A 347 -10.00 -26.60 29.76
CA GLU A 347 -8.55 -26.74 29.79
C GLU A 347 -7.90 -25.40 29.43
N HIS A 348 -7.01 -24.96 30.32
CA HIS A 348 -6.27 -23.71 30.23
C HIS A 348 -4.87 -23.94 29.67
N SER A 349 -4.26 -22.91 29.10
CA SER A 349 -2.93 -22.99 28.47
C SER A 349 -2.87 -23.82 27.18
N HIS A 350 -3.94 -23.84 26.38
CA HIS A 350 -3.85 -24.34 24.99
C HIS A 350 -3.16 -23.30 24.11
N GLY A 351 -1.96 -23.64 23.63
CA GLY A 351 -1.27 -22.93 22.58
C GLY A 351 -0.36 -23.88 21.82
N HIS A 352 0.01 -23.51 20.59
CA HIS A 352 1.09 -24.18 19.90
C HIS A 352 2.35 -24.13 20.78
N THR A 353 2.82 -25.31 21.21
CA THR A 353 4.23 -25.45 21.58
C THR A 353 5.04 -24.94 20.41
N SER A 354 6.01 -24.06 20.65
CA SER A 354 7.16 -23.92 19.77
C SER A 354 7.82 -25.29 19.65
N ARG A 355 7.31 -26.09 18.71
CA ARG A 355 8.08 -27.09 18.02
C ARG A 355 8.49 -26.38 16.76
N SER A 356 9.73 -25.94 16.73
CA SER A 356 10.48 -25.87 15.49
C SER A 356 10.40 -27.24 14.82
N SER A 357 9.33 -27.49 14.09
CA SER A 357 9.46 -28.24 12.85
C SER A 357 9.74 -27.18 11.80
N SER A 358 11.01 -26.77 11.77
CA SER A 358 11.66 -26.44 10.52
C SER A 358 11.53 -27.69 9.63
N THR A 359 10.38 -27.85 8.99
CA THR A 359 10.38 -28.38 7.64
C THR A 359 10.94 -27.24 6.81
N ASP A 360 12.27 -27.20 6.80
CA ASP A 360 13.04 -26.69 5.69
C ASP A 360 12.47 -27.34 4.43
N HIS A 361 11.54 -26.63 3.79
CA HIS A 361 11.52 -26.66 2.35
C HIS A 361 12.67 -25.75 1.91
N THR A 362 13.87 -26.33 1.92
CA THR A 362 14.95 -25.92 1.03
C THR A 362 14.44 -26.02 -0.40
N SER A 363 13.84 -24.93 -0.86
CA SER A 363 13.62 -24.65 -2.26
C SER A 363 14.58 -23.54 -2.63
N GLY A 364 15.72 -23.94 -3.19
CA GLY A 364 16.61 -23.14 -4.03
C GLY A 364 17.21 -21.90 -3.37
N VAL A 365 18.48 -21.98 -3.02
CA VAL A 365 19.36 -20.79 -3.05
C VAL A 365 19.29 -20.24 -4.47
N THR A 366 18.52 -19.18 -4.69
CA THR A 366 18.50 -18.43 -5.95
C THR A 366 19.32 -17.16 -5.79
N VAL A 367 20.20 -17.00 -6.78
CA VAL A 367 21.24 -16.00 -6.93
C VAL A 367 20.65 -14.58 -6.95
N ASN A 368 21.23 -13.68 -6.14
CA ASN A 368 20.92 -12.24 -6.04
C ASN A 368 19.51 -11.84 -5.58
N THR A 369 19.02 -12.39 -4.47
CA THR A 369 17.89 -11.81 -3.72
C THR A 369 18.29 -10.48 -3.07
N GLY A 370 17.40 -9.48 -3.09
CA GLY A 370 17.64 -8.16 -2.50
C GLY A 370 18.04 -8.20 -1.01
N SER A 371 18.45 -7.05 -0.46
CA SER A 371 18.73 -6.95 0.98
C SER A 371 17.54 -7.44 1.81
N GLU A 372 17.75 -7.99 3.01
CA GLU A 372 16.68 -8.49 3.90
C GLU A 372 15.45 -7.55 4.01
N GLY A 373 15.68 -6.23 4.07
CA GLY A 373 14.59 -5.26 4.12
C GLY A 373 13.77 -5.10 2.83
N HIS A 374 14.36 -5.40 1.66
CA HIS A 374 13.63 -5.49 0.39
C HIS A 374 12.65 -6.67 0.44
N ASP A 375 13.12 -7.85 0.84
CA ASP A 375 12.26 -9.03 0.98
C ASP A 375 11.13 -8.82 1.99
N GLN A 376 11.42 -8.17 3.12
CA GLN A 376 10.41 -7.83 4.12
C GLN A 376 9.34 -6.88 3.56
N LEU A 377 9.74 -5.84 2.82
CA LEU A 377 8.80 -4.89 2.23
C LEU A 377 7.97 -5.53 1.10
N LEU A 378 8.56 -6.43 0.32
CA LEU A 378 7.86 -7.20 -0.71
C LEU A 378 6.84 -8.16 -0.11
N ARG A 379 7.21 -8.93 0.92
CA ARG A 379 6.26 -9.79 1.65
C ARG A 379 5.12 -8.98 2.24
N PHE A 380 5.44 -7.84 2.87
CA PHE A 380 4.44 -6.93 3.41
C PHE A 380 3.47 -6.42 2.33
N ALA A 381 3.97 -6.03 1.16
CA ALA A 381 3.13 -5.58 0.04
C ALA A 381 2.20 -6.69 -0.46
N VAL A 382 2.73 -7.89 -0.69
CA VAL A 382 1.95 -9.04 -1.15
C VAL A 382 0.89 -9.45 -0.12
N GLU A 383 1.24 -9.48 1.17
CA GLU A 383 0.29 -9.73 2.25
C GLU A 383 -0.78 -8.62 2.34
N TYR A 384 -0.39 -7.36 2.11
CA TYR A 384 -1.32 -6.23 2.10
C TYR A 384 -2.35 -6.35 0.97
N PHE A 385 -1.93 -6.65 -0.27
CA PHE A 385 -2.83 -6.84 -1.41
C PHE A 385 -3.71 -8.08 -1.27
N ARG A 386 -3.16 -9.21 -0.78
CA ARG A 386 -3.98 -10.37 -0.35
C ARG A 386 -5.01 -9.96 0.70
N GLY A 387 -4.61 -9.12 1.63
CA GLY A 387 -5.49 -8.51 2.64
C GLY A 387 -6.61 -7.64 2.04
N GLN A 388 -6.43 -7.06 0.85
CA GLN A 388 -7.50 -6.35 0.13
C GLN A 388 -8.43 -7.29 -0.67
N GLY A 389 -8.07 -8.58 -0.80
CA GLY A 389 -8.81 -9.56 -1.58
C GLY A 389 -8.24 -9.84 -2.97
N ASP A 390 -7.04 -9.34 -3.27
CA ASP A 390 -6.35 -9.59 -4.53
C ASP A 390 -5.65 -10.96 -4.50
N ASP A 391 -5.57 -11.64 -5.64
CA ASP A 391 -4.66 -12.79 -5.78
C ASP A 391 -3.25 -12.23 -5.98
N ALA A 392 -2.44 -12.13 -4.91
CA ALA A 392 -1.09 -11.59 -4.97
C ALA A 392 -0.02 -12.67 -4.76
N TRP A 393 1.14 -12.49 -5.38
CA TRP A 393 2.26 -13.43 -5.32
C TRP A 393 3.62 -12.72 -5.42
N ILE A 394 4.66 -13.42 -4.98
CA ILE A 394 6.05 -13.05 -5.18
C ILE A 394 6.54 -13.82 -6.40
N GLU A 395 7.20 -13.14 -7.33
CA GLU A 395 7.80 -13.78 -8.49
C GLU A 395 9.14 -14.40 -8.11
N THR A 396 9.42 -15.60 -8.62
CA THR A 396 10.69 -16.29 -8.34
C THR A 396 11.71 -15.87 -9.39
N GLN A 397 12.72 -15.09 -8.98
CA GLN A 397 13.77 -14.62 -9.88
C GLN A 397 14.60 -15.78 -10.44
N ASP A 398 14.67 -15.89 -11.76
CA ASP A 398 15.40 -16.93 -12.51
C ASP A 398 16.65 -16.36 -13.22
N GLY A 399 17.12 -15.19 -12.80
CA GLY A 399 18.21 -14.45 -13.44
C GLY A 399 17.76 -13.58 -14.63
N THR A 400 16.50 -13.66 -15.04
CA THR A 400 15.91 -12.72 -16.02
C THR A 400 15.29 -11.51 -15.33
N SER A 401 15.15 -10.40 -16.08
CA SER A 401 14.51 -9.18 -15.55
C SER A 401 12.99 -9.37 -15.42
N ILE A 402 12.55 -9.97 -14.31
CA ILE A 402 11.13 -10.14 -13.94
C ILE A 402 10.73 -9.25 -12.74
N PRO A 403 9.43 -8.94 -12.58
CA PRO A 403 8.91 -8.22 -11.41
C PRO A 403 9.34 -8.81 -10.08
N ASP A 404 9.27 -8.01 -9.03
CA ASP A 404 9.41 -8.54 -7.66
C ASP A 404 8.18 -9.38 -7.27
N GLY A 405 6.99 -8.95 -7.71
CA GLY A 405 5.76 -9.67 -7.50
C GLY A 405 4.64 -9.22 -8.43
N GLY A 406 3.45 -9.74 -8.18
CA GLY A 406 2.26 -9.33 -8.90
C GLY A 406 1.02 -9.51 -8.04
N HIS A 407 -0.05 -8.85 -8.45
CA HIS A 407 -1.37 -9.17 -7.94
C HIS A 407 -2.46 -8.97 -8.97
N GLN A 408 -3.57 -9.66 -8.76
CA GLN A 408 -4.75 -9.58 -9.59
C GLN A 408 -5.95 -9.21 -8.72
N PRO A 409 -6.42 -7.95 -8.81
CA PRO A 409 -7.67 -7.56 -8.18
C PRO A 409 -8.87 -8.23 -8.83
N THR A 410 -10.03 -8.05 -8.18
CA THR A 410 -11.34 -8.51 -8.68
C THR A 410 -11.72 -8.00 -10.08
N ASP A 411 -11.04 -6.95 -10.59
CA ASP A 411 -11.19 -6.45 -11.96
C ASP A 411 -10.54 -7.36 -13.02
N GLY A 412 -9.79 -8.38 -12.59
CA GLY A 412 -9.14 -9.37 -13.44
C GLY A 412 -7.87 -8.88 -14.13
N ARG A 413 -7.42 -7.64 -13.89
CA ARG A 413 -6.19 -7.11 -14.50
C ARG A 413 -5.00 -7.42 -13.62
N VAL A 414 -4.00 -8.10 -14.18
CA VAL A 414 -2.74 -8.33 -13.48
C VAL A 414 -1.96 -7.02 -13.37
N ARG A 415 -1.50 -6.72 -12.16
CA ARG A 415 -0.66 -5.58 -11.83
C ARG A 415 0.67 -6.07 -11.30
N THR A 416 1.71 -5.33 -11.64
CA THR A 416 3.09 -5.66 -11.28
C THR A 416 3.47 -4.96 -9.98
N ILE A 417 4.09 -5.66 -9.03
CA ILE A 417 4.61 -5.08 -7.79
C ILE A 417 6.13 -4.90 -7.93
N GLU A 418 6.62 -3.71 -7.59
CA GLU A 418 8.04 -3.37 -7.57
C GLU A 418 8.40 -2.69 -6.25
N VAL A 419 9.35 -3.24 -5.51
CA VAL A 419 9.71 -2.78 -4.16
C VAL A 419 11.03 -2.02 -4.17
N GLU A 420 10.94 -0.74 -3.84
CA GLU A 420 12.08 0.18 -3.80
C GLU A 420 12.51 0.44 -2.34
N PHE A 421 13.17 -0.57 -1.75
CA PHE A 421 13.62 -0.53 -0.35
C PHE A 421 14.91 0.27 -0.13
N SER A 422 15.89 0.16 -1.02
CA SER A 422 17.18 0.87 -0.88
C SER A 422 17.04 2.38 -1.12
N SER A 423 18.15 3.11 -1.12
CA SER A 423 18.13 4.49 -1.60
C SER A 423 17.74 4.51 -3.09
N LEU A 424 16.88 5.45 -3.49
CA LEU A 424 16.59 5.74 -4.91
C LEU A 424 17.79 6.47 -5.56
N SER A 425 19.00 5.98 -5.29
CA SER A 425 20.27 6.54 -5.75
C SER A 425 20.60 6.12 -7.18
N LYS A 426 19.93 5.07 -7.70
CA LYS A 426 20.04 4.58 -9.08
C LYS A 426 18.69 4.72 -9.80
N PRO A 427 18.36 5.90 -10.37
CA PRO A 427 17.05 6.15 -10.98
C PRO A 427 16.73 5.25 -12.17
N ALA A 428 17.74 4.72 -12.87
CA ALA A 428 17.54 3.82 -14.01
C ALA A 428 16.79 2.53 -13.62
N ASN A 429 16.89 2.06 -12.37
CA ASN A 429 16.24 0.83 -11.92
C ASN A 429 14.71 0.94 -11.93
N PRO A 430 14.07 1.85 -11.16
CA PRO A 430 12.61 1.99 -11.19
C PRO A 430 12.09 2.39 -12.59
N LEU A 431 12.87 3.16 -13.36
CA LEU A 431 12.53 3.50 -14.74
C LEU A 431 12.50 2.28 -15.67
N THR A 432 13.45 1.36 -15.50
CA THR A 432 13.48 0.09 -16.24
C THR A 432 12.31 -0.81 -15.83
N ASN A 433 11.99 -0.89 -14.54
CA ASN A 433 10.83 -1.64 -14.04
C ASN A 433 9.50 -1.09 -14.59
N TYR A 434 9.36 0.23 -14.66
CA TYR A 434 8.23 0.88 -15.34
C TYR A 434 8.16 0.48 -16.82
N ALA A 435 9.27 0.63 -17.56
CA ALA A 435 9.31 0.34 -18.98
C ALA A 435 8.96 -1.13 -19.27
N ARG A 436 9.38 -2.05 -18.40
CA ARG A 436 9.02 -3.47 -18.46
C ARG A 436 7.52 -3.68 -18.31
N ALA A 437 6.91 -3.05 -17.30
CA ALA A 437 5.48 -3.19 -17.05
C ALA A 437 4.64 -2.67 -18.22
N VAL A 438 5.02 -1.52 -18.79
CA VAL A 438 4.38 -0.96 -19.99
C VAL A 438 4.55 -1.89 -21.19
N ALA A 439 5.73 -2.47 -21.40
CA ALA A 439 5.95 -3.43 -22.49
C ALA A 439 5.11 -4.71 -22.33
N ALA A 440 4.72 -5.06 -21.10
CA ALA A 440 3.84 -6.17 -20.78
C ALA A 440 2.34 -5.80 -20.76
N ASP A 441 1.98 -4.55 -21.08
CA ASP A 441 0.61 -4.00 -20.96
C ASP A 441 0.01 -4.18 -19.55
N ARG A 442 0.84 -4.00 -18.52
CA ARG A 442 0.46 -4.13 -17.10
C ARG A 442 0.70 -2.82 -16.36
N PRO A 443 -0.22 -2.38 -15.49
CA PRO A 443 0.07 -1.35 -14.51
C PRO A 443 1.18 -1.77 -13.56
N VAL A 444 1.96 -0.80 -13.08
CA VAL A 444 3.00 -1.01 -12.07
C VAL A 444 2.64 -0.32 -10.77
N GLU A 445 2.81 -1.06 -9.68
CA GLU A 445 2.61 -0.60 -8.32
C GLU A 445 3.95 -0.59 -7.59
N PHE A 446 4.53 0.61 -7.48
CA PHE A 446 5.76 0.80 -6.73
C PHE A 446 5.47 0.88 -5.24
N VAL A 447 6.21 0.13 -4.44
CA VAL A 447 6.12 0.14 -2.98
C VAL A 447 7.42 0.66 -2.39
N VAL A 448 7.35 1.78 -1.66
CA VAL A 448 8.51 2.41 -1.00
C VAL A 448 8.32 2.51 0.51
N THR A 449 9.41 2.71 1.24
CA THR A 449 9.39 2.70 2.72
C THR A 449 8.75 3.91 3.38
N ASN A 450 8.57 5.04 2.67
CA ASN A 450 7.96 6.25 3.23
C ASN A 450 7.54 7.29 2.16
N GLN A 451 6.76 8.28 2.59
CA GLN A 451 6.22 9.33 1.72
C GLN A 451 7.29 10.18 1.02
N GLN A 452 8.46 10.40 1.64
CA GLN A 452 9.54 11.19 1.02
C GLN A 452 10.13 10.44 -0.17
N LYS A 453 10.31 9.12 -0.05
CA LYS A 453 10.71 8.27 -1.18
C LYS A 453 9.64 8.24 -2.27
N ALA A 454 8.35 8.17 -1.90
CA ALA A 454 7.27 8.17 -2.89
C ALA A 454 7.27 9.46 -3.71
N ARG A 455 7.46 10.61 -3.05
CA ARG A 455 7.63 11.90 -3.74
C ARG A 455 8.84 11.88 -4.67
N ARG A 456 10.01 11.45 -4.19
CA ARG A 456 11.23 11.38 -5.01
C ARG A 456 11.05 10.45 -6.23
N LEU A 457 10.39 9.30 -6.04
CA LEU A 457 10.07 8.38 -7.12
C LEU A 457 9.11 9.04 -8.12
N SER A 458 8.07 9.72 -7.66
CA SER A 458 7.15 10.46 -8.55
C SER A 458 7.86 11.54 -9.37
N GLU A 459 8.90 12.19 -8.81
CA GLU A 459 9.71 13.17 -9.51
C GLU A 459 10.60 12.53 -10.58
N MET A 460 11.22 11.38 -10.29
CA MET A 460 12.00 10.60 -11.26
C MET A 460 11.14 10.09 -12.42
N LEU A 461 9.94 9.59 -12.12
CA LEU A 461 9.02 9.14 -13.14
C LEU A 461 8.49 10.31 -13.98
N ARG A 462 8.35 11.50 -13.40
CA ARG A 462 7.97 12.72 -14.13
C ARG A 462 9.08 13.23 -15.04
N GLN A 463 10.33 13.14 -14.62
CA GLN A 463 11.51 13.55 -15.37
C GLN A 463 12.49 12.36 -15.44
N PRO A 464 12.29 11.43 -16.39
CA PRO A 464 13.11 10.21 -16.51
C PRO A 464 14.54 10.46 -17.04
N TRP A 465 15.13 11.61 -16.72
CA TRP A 465 16.45 12.08 -17.11
C TRP A 465 17.09 12.89 -15.96
N LYS A 466 18.41 13.07 -16.00
CA LYS A 466 19.16 13.81 -14.97
C LYS A 466 18.97 15.32 -15.08
N ASP A 467 19.21 15.85 -16.26
CA ASP A 467 19.14 17.27 -16.59
C ASP A 467 18.93 17.50 -18.09
N VAL A 468 18.59 18.74 -18.45
CA VAL A 468 18.44 19.18 -19.84
C VAL A 468 19.57 20.15 -20.17
N THR A 469 20.25 19.93 -21.29
CA THR A 469 21.40 20.70 -21.73
C THR A 469 21.21 21.18 -23.17
N ASP A 470 22.10 22.04 -23.66
CA ASP A 470 22.12 22.48 -25.07
C ASP A 470 22.34 21.32 -26.05
N THR A 471 22.89 20.19 -25.57
CA THR A 471 23.10 18.96 -26.35
C THR A 471 21.97 17.93 -26.24
N GLY A 472 20.86 18.29 -25.57
CA GLY A 472 19.74 17.39 -25.32
C GLY A 472 19.62 16.97 -23.85
N VAL A 473 18.78 15.96 -23.59
CA VAL A 473 18.55 15.42 -22.25
C VAL A 473 19.66 14.46 -21.85
N HIS A 474 20.21 14.62 -20.65
CA HIS A 474 21.23 13.74 -20.10
C HIS A 474 20.57 12.55 -19.41
N LEU A 475 20.83 11.35 -19.90
CA LEU A 475 20.12 10.14 -19.50
C LEU A 475 20.69 9.52 -18.22
N HIS A 476 19.83 8.77 -17.53
CA HIS A 476 20.27 7.84 -16.49
C HIS A 476 20.99 6.64 -17.10
N THR A 477 21.99 6.14 -16.38
CA THR A 477 22.80 4.99 -16.83
C THR A 477 22.31 3.72 -16.13
N GLN A 478 22.14 2.64 -16.89
CA GLN A 478 21.77 1.32 -16.37
C GLN A 478 22.99 0.61 -15.77
N THR A 479 22.78 -0.55 -15.16
CA THR A 479 23.86 -1.41 -14.63
C THR A 479 24.55 -2.24 -15.71
N ALA A 480 23.88 -2.53 -16.82
CA ALA A 480 24.43 -3.32 -17.92
C ALA A 480 25.58 -2.58 -18.62
N THR A 481 26.66 -3.28 -18.93
CA THR A 481 27.79 -2.77 -19.72
C THR A 481 27.52 -2.90 -21.21
N VAL A 482 28.06 -1.98 -22.01
CA VAL A 482 28.01 -2.10 -23.47
C VAL A 482 28.98 -3.19 -23.92
N HIS A 483 28.48 -4.24 -24.56
CA HIS A 483 29.29 -5.29 -25.18
C HIS A 483 29.22 -5.17 -26.70
N LEU A 484 30.35 -4.87 -27.34
CA LEU A 484 30.43 -4.82 -28.79
C LEU A 484 30.30 -6.24 -29.40
N PRO A 485 29.96 -6.37 -30.69
CA PRO A 485 29.93 -7.67 -31.38
C PRO A 485 31.26 -8.44 -31.32
N THR A 486 32.36 -7.75 -31.05
CA THR A 486 33.70 -8.35 -30.84
C THR A 486 33.91 -8.90 -29.44
N GLY A 487 32.95 -8.76 -28.52
CA GLY A 487 33.07 -9.08 -27.10
C GLY A 487 33.75 -8.00 -26.25
N GLN A 488 34.32 -6.98 -26.89
CA GLN A 488 35.02 -5.87 -26.21
C GLN A 488 34.05 -4.87 -25.56
N ILE A 489 34.48 -4.17 -24.52
CA ILE A 489 33.67 -3.19 -23.79
C ILE A 489 34.28 -1.78 -23.95
N PRO A 490 33.56 -0.77 -24.47
CA PRO A 490 34.09 0.60 -24.52
C PRO A 490 34.39 1.14 -23.12
N VAL A 491 35.46 1.92 -22.96
CA VAL A 491 35.88 2.51 -21.68
C VAL A 491 36.21 4.00 -21.77
N VAL A 492 36.09 4.71 -20.64
CA VAL A 492 36.52 6.10 -20.48
C VAL A 492 37.47 6.24 -19.29
N PRO A 493 38.41 7.20 -19.26
CA PRO A 493 39.31 7.36 -18.11
C PRO A 493 38.56 7.57 -16.78
N ALA A 494 39.02 6.95 -15.69
CA ALA A 494 38.37 6.85 -14.36
C ALA A 494 38.29 8.16 -13.54
N LYS A 495 38.00 9.28 -14.20
CA LYS A 495 37.64 10.52 -13.50
C LYS A 495 36.14 10.74 -13.41
N GLY A 496 35.31 9.79 -13.83
CA GLY A 496 33.84 9.88 -13.79
C GLY A 496 33.19 8.60 -13.27
N ASP A 497 32.15 8.79 -12.46
CA ASP A 497 31.44 7.71 -11.78
C ASP A 497 30.40 7.01 -12.69
N GLU A 498 30.13 7.54 -13.90
CA GLU A 498 29.09 7.05 -14.82
C GLU A 498 29.31 7.48 -16.29
N SER A 499 28.58 6.82 -17.22
CA SER A 499 28.59 7.13 -18.66
C SER A 499 27.64 8.30 -18.99
N ASN A 500 28.11 9.30 -19.75
CA ASN A 500 27.32 10.50 -20.09
C ASN A 500 26.64 10.34 -21.45
N TRP A 501 25.42 9.84 -21.43
CA TRP A 501 24.59 9.68 -22.63
C TRP A 501 23.61 10.83 -22.77
N TYR A 502 23.49 11.38 -23.98
CA TYR A 502 22.59 12.48 -24.30
C TYR A 502 21.64 12.10 -25.43
N LEU A 503 20.37 12.44 -25.30
CA LEU A 503 19.33 12.24 -26.30
C LEU A 503 18.76 13.59 -26.74
N ASP A 504 18.71 13.85 -28.03
CA ASP A 504 18.23 15.11 -28.58
C ASP A 504 16.80 15.04 -29.16
N ALA A 505 16.31 16.20 -29.64
CA ALA A 505 14.98 16.36 -30.21
C ALA A 505 14.74 15.54 -31.50
N THR A 506 15.80 15.08 -32.16
CA THR A 506 15.74 14.27 -33.38
C THR A 506 15.72 12.77 -33.08
N GLY A 507 16.04 12.39 -31.85
CA GLY A 507 16.21 11.00 -31.44
C GLY A 507 17.64 10.47 -31.63
N GLU A 508 18.62 11.36 -31.85
CA GLU A 508 20.04 11.01 -31.88
C GLU A 508 20.55 10.82 -30.45
N LEU A 509 21.23 9.70 -30.22
CA LEU A 509 21.84 9.32 -28.96
C LEU A 509 23.36 9.47 -29.06
N THR A 510 23.96 10.26 -28.18
CA THR A 510 25.42 10.50 -28.16
C THR A 510 26.04 10.12 -26.82
N LEU A 511 27.13 9.36 -26.84
CA LEU A 511 28.01 9.18 -25.70
C LEU A 511 29.05 10.30 -25.69
N ARG A 512 29.25 10.97 -24.56
CA ARG A 512 30.23 12.06 -24.44
C ARG A 512 31.18 11.87 -23.28
N ASP A 513 32.41 12.34 -23.47
CA ASP A 513 33.34 12.49 -22.37
C ASP A 513 33.02 13.75 -21.54
N LYS A 514 33.76 13.96 -20.43
CA LYS A 514 33.55 15.10 -19.53
C LYS A 514 33.84 16.47 -20.16
N THR A 515 34.53 16.50 -21.30
CA THR A 515 34.82 17.72 -22.05
C THR A 515 33.76 18.02 -23.11
N GLY A 516 32.79 17.12 -23.29
CA GLY A 516 31.70 17.22 -24.26
C GLY A 516 32.02 16.62 -25.62
N VAL A 517 33.19 15.98 -25.79
CA VAL A 517 33.59 15.31 -27.03
C VAL A 517 32.71 14.07 -27.24
N VAL A 518 32.15 13.94 -28.43
CA VAL A 518 31.35 12.77 -28.83
C VAL A 518 32.28 11.58 -29.02
N LEU A 519 31.98 10.48 -28.34
CA LEU A 519 32.72 9.22 -28.38
C LEU A 519 31.99 8.14 -29.19
N ALA A 520 30.67 8.25 -29.28
CA ALA A 520 29.81 7.42 -30.11
C ALA A 520 28.52 8.19 -30.43
N SER A 521 27.93 7.94 -31.59
CA SER A 521 26.61 8.45 -31.96
C SER A 521 25.80 7.41 -32.73
N GLY A 522 24.47 7.47 -32.61
CA GLY A 522 23.53 6.70 -33.42
C GLY A 522 22.09 6.98 -33.05
N SER A 523 21.16 6.26 -33.69
CA SER A 523 19.74 6.37 -33.36
C SER A 523 19.43 5.76 -32.00
N ALA A 524 18.58 6.41 -31.19
CA ALA A 524 18.09 5.86 -29.93
C ALA A 524 17.22 4.59 -30.07
N THR A 525 16.84 4.25 -31.30
CA THR A 525 16.11 3.02 -31.65
C THR A 525 17.01 1.87 -32.12
N GLU A 526 18.31 2.10 -32.22
CA GLU A 526 19.33 1.10 -32.54
C GLU A 526 20.07 0.69 -31.25
N SER A 527 20.71 -0.48 -31.26
CA SER A 527 21.42 -0.98 -30.08
C SER A 527 22.72 -0.22 -29.88
N VAL A 528 22.95 0.28 -28.66
CA VAL A 528 24.22 0.92 -28.29
C VAL A 528 25.42 -0.02 -28.43
N CYS A 529 25.19 -1.34 -28.41
CA CYS A 529 26.22 -2.34 -28.66
C CYS A 529 26.74 -2.32 -30.11
N THR A 530 25.97 -1.79 -31.05
CA THR A 530 26.32 -1.78 -32.49
C THR A 530 26.89 -0.45 -33.00
N LEU A 531 26.96 0.57 -32.14
CA LEU A 531 27.49 1.89 -32.52
C LEU A 531 29.00 1.84 -32.79
N GLU A 532 29.48 2.83 -33.55
CA GLU A 532 30.91 3.07 -33.69
C GLU A 532 31.42 3.87 -32.48
N TYR A 533 32.51 3.39 -31.88
CA TYR A 533 33.12 3.96 -30.69
C TYR A 533 34.57 4.39 -30.97
N ASP A 534 34.84 5.67 -30.75
CA ASP A 534 36.16 6.30 -30.90
C ASP A 534 37.04 6.14 -29.64
N ASN A 535 36.45 5.74 -28.53
CA ASN A 535 37.16 5.55 -27.27
C ASN A 535 37.86 4.17 -27.17
N PRO A 536 38.87 4.04 -26.28
CA PRO A 536 39.51 2.76 -26.02
C PRO A 536 38.52 1.70 -25.52
N ARG A 537 38.90 0.44 -25.67
CA ARG A 537 38.08 -0.73 -25.36
C ARG A 537 38.81 -1.64 -24.40
N TYR A 538 38.08 -2.23 -23.47
CA TYR A 538 38.53 -3.30 -22.59
C TYR A 538 38.34 -4.65 -23.29
N GLU A 539 39.38 -5.48 -23.22
CA GLU A 539 39.35 -6.89 -23.58
C GLU A 539 40.04 -7.73 -22.48
N TYR A 540 39.55 -8.95 -22.27
CA TYR A 540 40.23 -9.96 -21.46
C TYR A 540 40.94 -10.94 -22.39
N SER A 541 42.21 -11.22 -22.12
CA SER A 541 43.00 -12.18 -22.88
C SER A 541 43.16 -13.47 -22.08
N GLU A 542 42.46 -14.53 -22.48
CA GLU A 542 42.54 -15.84 -21.83
C GLU A 542 43.92 -16.49 -21.94
N SER A 543 44.71 -16.14 -22.96
CA SER A 543 46.00 -16.78 -23.23
C SER A 543 47.10 -16.39 -22.25
N ASP A 544 47.01 -15.20 -21.65
CA ASP A 544 47.96 -14.72 -20.64
C ASP A 544 47.27 -14.15 -19.39
N GLU A 545 45.98 -14.46 -19.23
CA GLU A 545 45.13 -14.06 -18.09
C GLU A 545 45.24 -12.56 -17.78
N SER A 546 45.30 -11.72 -18.83
CA SER A 546 45.52 -10.28 -18.69
C SER A 546 44.31 -9.43 -19.10
N HIS A 547 44.14 -8.31 -18.40
CA HIS A 547 43.13 -7.30 -18.71
C HIS A 547 43.78 -6.18 -19.54
N ARG A 548 43.28 -5.91 -20.74
CA ARG A 548 43.93 -4.98 -21.68
C ARG A 548 42.99 -3.85 -22.07
N ILE A 549 43.57 -2.67 -22.25
CA ILE A 549 42.92 -1.54 -22.92
C ILE A 549 43.53 -1.39 -24.29
N VAL A 550 42.71 -1.54 -25.32
CA VAL A 550 43.09 -1.39 -26.73
C VAL A 550 42.44 -0.15 -27.33
N THR A 551 43.12 0.53 -28.26
CA THR A 551 42.51 1.60 -29.04
C THR A 551 41.47 1.02 -30.01
N ALA A 552 40.65 1.88 -30.63
CA ALA A 552 39.74 1.46 -31.70
C ALA A 552 40.46 0.73 -32.85
N ASP A 553 41.72 1.09 -33.12
CA ASP A 553 42.60 0.46 -34.14
C ASP A 553 43.27 -0.85 -33.66
N GLY A 554 42.94 -1.34 -32.45
CA GLY A 554 43.48 -2.60 -31.91
C GLY A 554 44.88 -2.49 -31.30
N VAL A 555 45.40 -1.28 -31.04
CA VAL A 555 46.70 -1.10 -30.40
C VAL A 555 46.55 -1.16 -28.88
N THR A 556 47.26 -2.08 -28.22
CA THR A 556 47.29 -2.16 -26.75
C THR A 556 47.92 -0.90 -26.14
N LYS A 557 47.12 -0.18 -25.37
CA LYS A 557 47.50 1.04 -24.66
C LYS A 557 48.01 0.75 -23.24
N ALA A 558 47.39 -0.21 -22.56
CA ALA A 558 47.75 -0.62 -21.22
C ALA A 558 47.37 -2.09 -20.96
N THR A 559 48.10 -2.74 -20.06
CA THR A 559 47.86 -4.12 -19.64
C THR A 559 47.91 -4.18 -18.12
N TYR A 560 46.90 -4.79 -17.52
CA TYR A 560 46.70 -4.91 -16.08
C TYR A 560 46.62 -6.38 -15.70
N ARG A 561 47.08 -6.71 -14.49
CA ARG A 561 47.03 -8.09 -13.98
C ARG A 561 45.68 -8.46 -13.40
N THR A 562 44.93 -7.47 -12.92
CA THR A 562 43.60 -7.69 -12.33
C THR A 562 42.62 -6.66 -12.85
N ARG A 563 41.34 -7.03 -12.88
CA ARG A 563 40.25 -6.12 -13.23
C ARG A 563 40.21 -4.88 -12.33
N SER A 564 40.50 -5.03 -11.04
CA SER A 564 40.51 -3.90 -10.09
C SER A 564 41.53 -2.83 -10.47
N GLN A 565 42.74 -3.23 -10.87
CA GLN A 565 43.77 -2.28 -11.31
C GLN A 565 43.34 -1.50 -12.56
N LEU A 566 42.64 -2.16 -13.47
CA LEU A 566 42.06 -1.50 -14.63
C LEU A 566 40.99 -0.49 -14.21
N LEU A 567 40.10 -0.88 -13.28
CA LEU A 567 38.99 -0.03 -12.81
C LEU A 567 39.45 1.19 -11.99
N ASP A 568 40.68 1.18 -11.46
CA ASP A 568 41.31 2.36 -10.85
C ASP A 568 41.63 3.46 -11.89
N GLU A 569 41.82 3.08 -13.16
CA GLU A 569 42.21 3.99 -14.26
C GLU A 569 41.15 4.17 -15.34
N TRP A 570 40.20 3.24 -15.44
CA TRP A 570 39.16 3.22 -16.48
C TRP A 570 37.77 2.89 -15.93
N THR A 571 36.76 3.61 -16.40
CA THR A 571 35.35 3.33 -16.17
C THR A 571 34.78 2.61 -17.38
N LEU A 572 34.06 1.51 -17.16
CA LEU A 572 33.34 0.80 -18.23
C LEU A 572 32.14 1.64 -18.71
N VAL A 573 31.88 1.63 -20.02
CA VAL A 573 30.68 2.27 -20.56
C VAL A 573 29.47 1.37 -20.30
N HIS A 574 28.46 1.95 -19.69
CA HIS A 574 27.18 1.31 -19.36
C HIS A 574 26.07 1.81 -20.28
N THR A 575 25.05 0.98 -20.51
CA THR A 575 23.93 1.32 -21.40
C THR A 575 23.09 2.47 -20.79
N PRO A 576 22.51 3.37 -21.62
CA PRO A 576 21.59 4.39 -21.13
C PRO A 576 20.17 3.83 -20.92
N PHE A 577 19.41 4.43 -20.01
CA PHE A 577 17.96 4.31 -20.01
C PHE A 577 17.39 5.33 -21.00
N VAL A 578 16.81 4.85 -22.11
CA VAL A 578 16.13 5.68 -23.11
C VAL A 578 14.62 5.67 -22.82
N PRO A 579 14.01 6.80 -22.40
CA PRO A 579 12.58 6.85 -22.11
C PRO A 579 11.74 6.68 -23.38
N GLY A 580 10.71 5.81 -23.32
CA GLY A 580 9.78 5.65 -24.44
C GLY A 580 8.73 6.75 -24.55
N HIS A 581 8.49 7.51 -23.48
CA HIS A 581 7.56 8.63 -23.41
C HIS A 581 8.20 9.79 -22.65
N LEU A 582 7.66 11.00 -22.81
CA LEU A 582 8.15 12.20 -22.13
C LEU A 582 8.07 12.08 -20.59
N HIS A 583 7.18 11.24 -20.06
CA HIS A 583 7.12 10.89 -18.65
C HIS A 583 6.75 9.41 -18.45
N CYS A 584 7.15 8.85 -17.31
CA CYS A 584 6.93 7.47 -16.89
C CYS A 584 5.83 7.36 -15.81
N LEU A 585 4.69 8.01 -16.01
CA LEU A 585 3.61 8.11 -15.02
C LEU A 585 2.32 7.37 -15.40
N SER A 586 2.20 6.92 -16.64
CA SER A 586 0.99 6.27 -17.14
C SER A 586 0.89 4.84 -16.62
N GLY A 587 -0.23 4.49 -15.99
CA GLY A 587 -0.40 3.16 -15.40
C GLY A 587 0.47 2.91 -14.17
N VAL A 588 0.92 3.97 -13.49
CA VAL A 588 1.71 3.89 -12.27
C VAL A 588 0.84 4.18 -11.04
N TYR A 589 0.98 3.33 -10.03
CA TYR A 589 0.57 3.61 -8.66
C TYR A 589 1.81 3.60 -7.76
N ILE A 590 1.92 4.56 -6.86
CA ILE A 590 3.02 4.61 -5.89
C ILE A 590 2.41 4.47 -4.52
N TYR A 591 2.80 3.45 -3.79
CA TYR A 591 2.45 3.24 -2.40
C TYR A 591 3.65 3.51 -1.52
N TYR A 592 3.43 4.18 -0.40
CA TYR A 592 4.40 4.21 0.68
C TYR A 592 3.86 3.47 1.90
N GLN A 593 4.77 2.75 2.50
CA GLN A 593 4.58 2.09 3.76
C GLN A 593 4.44 3.17 4.88
N SER A 594 3.29 3.23 5.58
CA SER A 594 3.05 4.10 6.75
C SER A 594 2.30 3.44 7.94
N GLY A 595 3.01 2.91 8.96
CA GLY A 595 2.45 1.85 9.83
C GLY A 595 1.87 0.68 9.01
N ASP A 596 1.21 -0.33 9.54
CA ASP A 596 0.85 -1.57 8.79
C ASP A 596 -0.08 -1.43 7.52
N GLU A 597 -0.20 -0.25 6.92
CA GLU A 597 -0.85 0.06 5.66
C GLU A 597 0.17 0.45 4.57
N LEU A 598 -0.22 0.15 3.32
CA LEU A 598 0.28 0.84 2.14
C LEU A 598 -0.65 2.02 1.82
N VAL A 599 -0.11 3.23 1.91
CA VAL A 599 -0.83 4.45 1.57
C VAL A 599 -0.47 4.86 0.16
N GLU A 600 -1.47 5.00 -0.70
CA GLU A 600 -1.27 5.51 -2.05
C GLU A 600 -0.78 6.96 -1.98
N PHE A 601 0.32 7.23 -2.67
CA PHE A 601 0.87 8.55 -2.85
C PHE A 601 0.15 9.23 -4.01
N ASP A 602 -0.60 10.27 -3.68
CA ASP A 602 -1.28 11.09 -4.67
C ASP A 602 -0.28 11.85 -5.55
N ILE A 603 -0.15 11.42 -6.81
CA ILE A 603 0.71 12.04 -7.83
C ILE A 603 0.10 13.32 -8.42
N GLN A 604 -1.08 13.76 -7.96
CA GLN A 604 -1.76 14.96 -8.41
C GLN A 604 -0.87 16.21 -8.32
N ALA A 605 -0.83 16.95 -9.42
CA ALA A 605 -0.02 18.17 -9.51
C ALA A 605 -0.55 19.28 -8.59
N SER A 606 0.32 20.21 -8.22
CA SER A 606 -0.06 21.38 -7.43
C SER A 606 -1.04 22.28 -8.17
N TRP A 607 -0.85 22.49 -9.48
CA TRP A 607 -1.75 23.30 -10.31
C TRP A 607 -3.16 22.74 -10.43
N ASP A 608 -3.36 21.44 -10.20
CA ASP A 608 -4.70 20.84 -10.13
C ASP A 608 -5.32 21.07 -8.74
N ARG A 609 -4.53 20.86 -7.68
CA ARG A 609 -4.97 21.01 -6.28
C ARG A 609 -5.34 22.43 -5.88
N THR A 610 -4.64 23.43 -6.40
CA THR A 610 -4.80 24.83 -5.99
C THR A 610 -5.66 25.65 -6.95
N ALA A 611 -6.08 25.10 -8.08
CA ALA A 611 -6.87 25.85 -9.05
C ALA A 611 -8.30 26.07 -8.56
N GLU A 612 -8.78 27.31 -8.64
CA GLU A 612 -10.17 27.66 -8.31
C GLU A 612 -11.09 27.46 -9.53
N SER A 613 -10.53 27.40 -10.74
CA SER A 613 -11.25 27.23 -12.00
C SER A 613 -10.58 26.26 -12.98
N ALA A 614 -11.37 25.72 -13.92
CA ALA A 614 -10.85 24.86 -14.98
C ALA A 614 -9.82 25.57 -15.87
N THR A 615 -10.01 26.87 -16.13
CA THR A 615 -9.08 27.68 -16.93
C THR A 615 -7.73 27.83 -16.25
N GLU A 616 -7.69 28.09 -14.94
CA GLU A 616 -6.45 28.18 -14.17
C GLU A 616 -5.71 26.84 -14.14
N ARG A 617 -6.45 25.75 -13.91
CA ARG A 617 -5.91 24.39 -13.98
C ARG A 617 -5.26 24.12 -15.33
N PHE A 618 -5.96 24.39 -16.42
CA PHE A 618 -5.43 24.18 -17.77
C PHE A 618 -4.18 25.03 -18.02
N ARG A 619 -4.20 26.32 -17.64
CA ARG A 619 -3.02 27.20 -17.75
C ARG A 619 -1.82 26.69 -16.94
N GLY A 620 -2.06 26.19 -15.73
CA GLY A 620 -1.01 25.63 -14.87
C GLY A 620 -0.39 24.38 -15.46
N GLY A 621 -1.20 23.41 -15.91
CA GLY A 621 -0.69 22.19 -16.53
C GLY A 621 -0.02 22.41 -17.89
N LEU A 622 -0.54 23.32 -18.73
CA LEU A 622 0.11 23.71 -19.99
C LEU A 622 1.45 24.42 -19.77
N ARG A 623 1.54 25.24 -18.72
CA ARG A 623 2.82 25.85 -18.32
C ARG A 623 3.82 24.79 -17.89
N GLU A 624 3.45 23.88 -16.98
CA GLU A 624 4.34 22.79 -16.57
C GLU A 624 4.80 21.96 -17.78
N PHE A 625 3.89 21.64 -18.70
CA PHE A 625 4.23 20.86 -19.89
C PHE A 625 5.27 21.57 -20.76
N VAL A 626 5.02 22.84 -21.10
CA VAL A 626 5.91 23.64 -21.94
C VAL A 626 7.28 23.83 -21.27
N GLU A 627 7.31 24.13 -19.97
CA GLU A 627 8.56 24.33 -19.22
C GLU A 627 9.35 23.04 -19.00
N THR A 628 8.67 21.88 -18.90
CA THR A 628 9.33 20.61 -18.55
C THR A 628 9.71 19.77 -19.76
N TYR A 629 8.88 19.74 -20.81
CA TYR A 629 9.02 18.76 -21.90
C TYR A 629 9.29 19.40 -23.28
N THR A 630 9.47 20.72 -23.34
CA THR A 630 9.83 21.42 -24.58
C THR A 630 11.04 22.31 -24.38
N THR A 631 11.76 22.58 -25.46
CA THR A 631 12.84 23.57 -25.49
C THR A 631 12.60 24.57 -26.63
N GLU A 632 13.20 25.75 -26.52
CA GLU A 632 13.19 26.76 -27.58
C GLU A 632 14.15 26.35 -28.68
N ALA A 633 13.67 26.37 -29.92
CA ALA A 633 14.41 25.95 -31.10
C ALA A 633 13.96 26.80 -32.29
N PRO A 634 14.59 27.98 -32.51
CA PRO A 634 14.19 28.90 -33.57
C PRO A 634 14.17 28.23 -34.95
N GLY A 635 13.05 28.36 -35.67
CA GLY A 635 12.85 27.74 -36.99
C GLY A 635 12.31 26.31 -36.95
N GLU A 636 12.36 25.63 -35.80
CA GLU A 636 11.75 24.31 -35.60
C GLU A 636 10.28 24.41 -35.17
N SER A 637 9.56 23.30 -35.24
CA SER A 637 8.14 23.29 -34.89
C SER A 637 7.63 21.93 -34.42
N ILE A 638 6.67 21.95 -33.49
CA ILE A 638 5.94 20.76 -33.05
C ILE A 638 4.59 20.74 -33.76
N LEU A 639 4.21 19.61 -34.36
CA LEU A 639 2.83 19.43 -34.84
C LEU A 639 1.86 19.60 -33.67
N TYR A 640 0.82 20.41 -33.88
CA TYR A 640 -0.12 20.74 -32.81
C TYR A 640 -0.88 19.50 -32.32
N SER A 641 -1.12 18.50 -33.17
CA SER A 641 -1.70 17.22 -32.76
C SER A 641 -0.79 16.46 -31.79
N THR A 642 0.50 16.35 -32.09
CA THR A 642 1.49 15.72 -31.20
C THR A 642 1.59 16.46 -29.88
N PHE A 643 1.67 17.80 -29.92
CA PHE A 643 1.66 18.62 -28.71
C PHE A 643 0.41 18.37 -27.85
N GLN A 644 -0.76 18.23 -28.49
CA GLN A 644 -2.02 17.94 -27.80
C GLN A 644 -2.02 16.57 -27.13
N GLU A 645 -1.64 15.53 -27.85
CA GLU A 645 -1.62 14.15 -27.35
C GLU A 645 -0.70 14.03 -26.14
N GLU A 646 0.52 14.55 -26.24
CA GLU A 646 1.49 14.53 -25.15
C GLU A 646 1.02 15.37 -23.94
N CYS A 647 0.45 16.57 -24.17
CA CYS A 647 -0.15 17.36 -23.09
C CYS A 647 -1.28 16.60 -22.39
N GLN A 648 -2.20 16.00 -23.16
CA GLN A 648 -3.34 15.28 -22.61
C GLN A 648 -2.91 14.07 -21.80
N SER A 649 -1.82 13.39 -22.21
CA SER A 649 -1.25 12.28 -21.45
C SER A 649 -0.78 12.70 -20.05
N LEU A 650 -0.17 13.89 -19.92
CA LEU A 650 0.21 14.46 -18.64
C LEU A 650 -1.01 14.79 -17.77
N PHE A 651 -2.04 15.42 -18.35
CA PHE A 651 -3.27 15.72 -17.62
C PHE A 651 -3.99 14.46 -17.14
N ALA A 652 -4.00 13.40 -17.94
CA ALA A 652 -4.66 12.14 -17.61
C ALA A 652 -4.08 11.49 -16.34
N VAL A 653 -2.82 11.74 -16.02
CA VAL A 653 -2.14 11.14 -14.85
C VAL A 653 -1.93 12.14 -13.70
N ARG A 654 -1.88 13.45 -13.98
CA ARG A 654 -1.58 14.49 -12.97
C ARG A 654 -2.80 15.26 -12.47
N SER A 655 -3.99 15.00 -13.02
CA SER A 655 -5.23 15.68 -12.66
C SER A 655 -6.35 14.69 -12.38
N HIS A 656 -7.17 14.98 -11.37
CA HIS A 656 -8.39 14.21 -11.06
C HIS A 656 -9.60 14.60 -11.94
N HIS A 657 -9.38 15.52 -12.89
CA HIS A 657 -10.36 15.98 -13.87
C HIS A 657 -10.02 15.51 -15.29
N GLU A 658 -11.04 15.49 -16.14
CA GLU A 658 -10.87 15.19 -17.57
C GLU A 658 -9.82 16.13 -18.21
N PRO A 659 -8.96 15.60 -19.09
CA PRO A 659 -8.01 16.39 -19.85
C PRO A 659 -8.68 17.49 -20.69
N PRO A 660 -8.00 18.62 -20.94
CA PRO A 660 -8.54 19.68 -21.79
C PRO A 660 -8.74 19.17 -23.23
N ASN A 661 -9.86 19.54 -23.84
CA ASN A 661 -10.09 19.32 -25.27
C ASN A 661 -9.26 20.28 -26.14
N LYS A 662 -9.29 20.07 -27.46
CA LYS A 662 -8.50 20.84 -28.44
C LYS A 662 -8.67 22.36 -28.32
N THR A 663 -9.89 22.81 -28.07
CA THR A 663 -10.24 24.23 -27.94
C THR A 663 -9.71 24.82 -26.64
N HIS A 664 -9.80 24.08 -25.53
CA HIS A 664 -9.30 24.52 -24.23
C HIS A 664 -7.78 24.61 -24.20
N ILE A 665 -7.07 23.66 -24.82
CA ILE A 665 -5.61 23.72 -24.98
C ILE A 665 -5.21 25.03 -25.67
N GLY A 666 -5.84 25.35 -26.79
CA GLY A 666 -5.54 26.56 -27.55
C GLY A 666 -5.74 27.88 -26.77
N ARG A 667 -6.70 27.90 -25.84
CA ARG A 667 -7.03 29.09 -25.03
C ARG A 667 -6.18 29.23 -23.76
N ALA A 668 -5.59 28.13 -23.29
CA ALA A 668 -4.84 28.07 -22.04
C ALA A 668 -3.32 28.02 -22.25
N LEU A 669 -2.86 28.02 -23.50
CA LEU A 669 -1.44 28.14 -23.84
C LEU A 669 -0.82 29.41 -23.24
N PRO A 670 0.44 29.34 -22.77
CA PRO A 670 1.18 30.53 -22.36
C PRO A 670 1.36 31.50 -23.53
N ASP A 671 1.25 32.81 -23.27
CA ASP A 671 1.35 33.86 -24.30
C ASP A 671 2.69 33.85 -25.07
N ALA A 672 3.75 33.32 -24.44
CA ALA A 672 5.07 33.20 -25.05
C ALA A 672 5.15 32.08 -26.11
N VAL A 673 4.16 31.20 -26.19
CA VAL A 673 4.15 30.07 -27.13
C VAL A 673 3.40 30.45 -28.40
N ALA A 674 4.13 30.66 -29.49
CA ALA A 674 3.55 30.99 -30.79
C ALA A 674 2.91 29.75 -31.45
N VAL A 675 1.71 29.92 -32.00
CA VAL A 675 0.98 28.85 -32.69
C VAL A 675 0.45 29.35 -34.02
N ASP A 676 0.45 28.48 -35.03
CA ASP A 676 -0.19 28.76 -36.32
C ASP A 676 -1.67 29.10 -36.20
N ASP A 677 -2.17 29.74 -37.27
CA ASP A 677 -3.57 30.08 -37.44
C ASP A 677 -4.46 28.83 -37.24
N PRO A 678 -5.58 28.94 -36.51
CA PRO A 678 -6.49 27.81 -36.28
C PRO A 678 -7.02 27.13 -37.54
N SER A 679 -7.01 27.80 -38.70
CA SER A 679 -7.46 27.27 -39.99
C SER A 679 -6.38 26.48 -40.77
N ALA A 680 -5.13 26.47 -40.30
CA ALA A 680 -4.06 25.71 -40.93
C ALA A 680 -4.29 24.19 -40.82
N SER A 681 -4.18 23.47 -41.93
CA SER A 681 -4.33 22.01 -41.97
C SER A 681 -3.28 21.29 -41.13
N ASP A 682 -2.04 21.79 -41.14
CA ASP A 682 -0.91 21.28 -40.36
C ASP A 682 -0.48 22.31 -39.31
N ARG A 683 -1.43 22.69 -38.44
CA ARG A 683 -1.18 23.67 -37.38
C ARG A 683 0.01 23.23 -36.52
N LYS A 684 0.94 24.15 -36.24
CA LYS A 684 2.13 23.89 -35.42
C LYS A 684 2.30 24.86 -34.25
N ILE A 685 2.98 24.39 -33.22
CA ILE A 685 3.68 25.22 -32.23
C ILE A 685 5.02 25.64 -32.85
N ARG A 686 5.30 26.94 -32.94
CA ARG A 686 6.50 27.48 -33.60
C ARG A 686 7.66 27.68 -32.63
N ASP A 687 8.87 27.64 -33.18
CA ASP A 687 10.14 27.96 -32.52
C ASP A 687 10.41 27.11 -31.26
N ARG A 688 9.88 25.89 -31.26
CA ARG A 688 10.01 24.92 -30.17
C ARG A 688 10.06 23.51 -30.70
N THR A 689 10.71 22.64 -29.93
CA THR A 689 10.72 21.18 -30.12
C THR A 689 10.37 20.50 -28.80
N LEU A 690 9.91 19.25 -28.88
CA LEU A 690 9.93 18.36 -27.72
C LEU A 690 11.39 18.06 -27.35
N LEU A 691 11.66 17.73 -26.09
CA LEU A 691 13.01 17.37 -25.64
C LEU A 691 13.60 16.18 -26.42
N TYR A 692 12.75 15.23 -26.78
CA TYR A 692 13.05 14.07 -27.62
C TYR A 692 11.75 13.54 -28.25
N PRO A 693 11.81 12.73 -29.32
CA PRO A 693 10.62 12.16 -29.94
C PRO A 693 9.86 11.24 -28.97
N PRO A 694 8.52 11.32 -28.89
CA PRO A 694 7.73 10.37 -28.13
C PRO A 694 7.64 9.02 -28.86
N GLY A 695 7.44 7.93 -28.11
CA GLY A 695 7.26 6.59 -28.66
C GLY A 695 8.55 5.86 -29.01
N LEU A 696 9.71 6.28 -28.48
CA LEU A 696 10.98 5.61 -28.69
C LEU A 696 10.96 4.18 -28.12
N ARG A 697 11.63 3.26 -28.83
CA ARG A 697 11.79 1.86 -28.43
C ARG A 697 13.26 1.49 -28.51
N SER A 698 13.96 1.57 -27.39
CA SER A 698 15.36 1.15 -27.32
C SER A 698 15.44 -0.37 -27.20
N PRO A 699 16.26 -1.04 -28.03
CA PRO A 699 16.46 -2.48 -27.96
C PRO A 699 17.33 -2.92 -26.77
N ASP A 700 17.98 -1.97 -26.08
CA ASP A 700 18.93 -2.25 -24.98
C ASP A 700 18.27 -2.32 -23.60
N LEU A 701 16.93 -2.28 -23.54
CA LEU A 701 16.20 -2.54 -22.30
C LEU A 701 16.16 -4.05 -22.04
N PRO A 702 16.41 -4.50 -20.80
CA PRO A 702 16.74 -5.90 -20.47
C PRO A 702 15.63 -6.92 -20.72
N PHE A 703 14.40 -6.48 -20.98
CA PHE A 703 13.23 -7.33 -21.25
C PHE A 703 12.90 -7.46 -22.75
N HIS A 704 13.61 -6.75 -23.63
CA HIS A 704 13.58 -7.02 -25.05
C HIS A 704 14.60 -8.13 -25.33
N LYS A 705 14.13 -9.34 -25.68
CA LYS A 705 15.02 -10.47 -26.00
C LYS A 705 16.06 -10.04 -27.03
N GLN A 706 17.34 -10.01 -26.64
CA GLN A 706 18.43 -10.14 -27.59
C GLN A 706 18.35 -11.57 -28.14
N GLY A 707 18.03 -11.71 -29.43
CA GLY A 707 17.98 -13.02 -30.07
C GLY A 707 19.38 -13.62 -30.21
N GLY A 708 19.62 -14.77 -29.54
CA GLY A 708 20.82 -15.63 -29.63
C GLY A 708 21.90 -15.19 -28.66
N ASP A 709 22.44 -15.98 -27.72
CA ASP A 709 22.89 -17.37 -27.80
C ASP A 709 23.04 -17.91 -26.36
N GLU A 710 22.78 -19.20 -26.16
CA GLU A 710 23.03 -19.90 -24.91
C GLU A 710 24.53 -20.13 -24.72
N SER A 711 25.15 -19.46 -23.74
CA SER A 711 26.24 -19.93 -22.85
C SER A 711 27.10 -18.75 -22.39
N ASN A 712 26.97 -18.36 -21.12
CA ASN A 712 27.95 -17.49 -20.45
C ASN A 712 28.37 -18.18 -19.14
N PRO A 713 29.66 -18.50 -18.92
CA PRO A 713 30.11 -19.30 -17.78
C PRO A 713 30.43 -18.52 -16.49
N ASP A 714 30.04 -17.24 -16.36
CA ASP A 714 30.60 -16.34 -15.33
C ASP A 714 29.73 -16.10 -14.07
N THR A 715 29.03 -17.10 -13.55
CA THR A 715 28.35 -17.00 -12.24
C THR A 715 28.97 -17.83 -11.12
N ALA A 716 30.24 -18.24 -11.24
CA ALA A 716 30.95 -18.92 -10.17
C ALA A 716 32.34 -18.31 -9.95
N ASP A 717 32.41 -17.23 -9.15
CA ASP A 717 33.57 -17.03 -8.27
C ASP A 717 33.29 -15.98 -7.19
N THR A 718 32.70 -16.44 -6.09
CA THR A 718 32.84 -15.80 -4.77
C THR A 718 33.09 -16.87 -3.70
N ALA A 719 34.37 -17.22 -3.58
CA ALA A 719 35.06 -17.61 -2.35
C ALA A 719 34.47 -18.76 -1.50
N SER A 720 34.75 -20.01 -1.90
CA SER A 720 34.96 -21.11 -0.93
C SER A 720 36.41 -21.10 -0.46
N GLY A 721 36.65 -20.52 0.72
CA GLY A 721 37.90 -20.74 1.45
C GLY A 721 37.81 -22.05 2.22
N GLU A 722 38.46 -23.10 1.70
CA GLU A 722 38.79 -24.30 2.46
C GLU A 722 39.74 -23.93 3.61
N LEU A 723 39.31 -24.24 4.83
CA LEU A 723 40.20 -24.36 6.00
C LEU A 723 40.30 -25.85 6.30
N ASP A 724 41.38 -26.46 5.81
CA ASP A 724 41.86 -27.74 6.32
C ASP A 724 42.68 -27.53 7.62
N GLU A 725 42.61 -28.58 8.43
CA GLU A 725 43.07 -28.81 9.80
C GLU A 725 44.50 -28.38 10.13
N GLU A 726 44.72 -27.87 11.37
CA GLU A 726 45.73 -28.36 12.32
C GLU A 726 45.57 -27.68 13.70
N ASP A 727 45.58 -28.51 14.76
CA ASP A 727 45.55 -28.29 16.23
C ASP A 727 44.26 -27.86 16.97
#